data_AF-E4NVR3-F1
#
_entry.id   AF-E4NVR3-F1
#
_cell.length_a   1.000
_cell.length_b   1.000
_cell.length_c   1.000
_cell.angle_alpha   90.00
_cell.angle_beta   90.00
_cell.angle_gamma   90.00
#
_symmetry.space_group_name_H-M   'P 1'
#
loop_
_entity.id
_entity.type
_entity.pdbx_description
1 polymer ?
#
loop_
_entity_poly.entity_id
_entity_poly.type
_entity_poly.pdbx_seq_one_letter_code
_entity_poly.pdbx_strand_id
1 'polypeptide(L)'
;MAEDPSIDRDGSDHNRRTFLQAVGSSTVAAAGLSGTVSAESDGNEASSEQSDDDESNGETPNNTQTIPLTHGVASGDVTATTAVVWARTADTATLQVQYSTDDEFDSTQRQTTTVADSTDYTGHVRLTELQPATRYYYRVWATAGTSDESNEAVTSDGDTASVPDSTVEGTFVTPPKATDDGAVTFAWSGDTWGYGPIPVDPPFEGLQTIAERQPDFFLYHGDTIYADAKTPAGRVTSDTSLADALDIYRGKYKEMRVPPESVAEQTYLRSLLAATSVVSIWDDHEVQNNFAGSIEPLMPSGRQAFIEYWPIDQSQQVTGTEASRLYRSFRWGAHLELFVLDTRQYRDPNLELKQKTLLGREQLEWLKSSLSASDATWKVIASPAPLGQPSDTWATPTERTGYEAELVELISYINTEEIANVVSVAGDVHYSQVSGFDPNDDGEFEFYEAVAGPLGAYPSTPEELYSPLNPTAFFSKGGYFNFGTVSVDESGDTLTIGIYDESGDEQFTKTIKATPASDGDVPERIESTFDDDAEGWLIAQNGSSNTPEYYSEDGNPSGHIGDSEDKGGVTWYYQAPFKFLGPRDAFYGGTLAFDLRQEETDQQFDAALPVGGDIVLSGSGMTLVYEFRGDNSKPETDWTSFEVSLSADDDWINIDSQDPFATEDEFRAVLSDLTQFRIRGEYRTGLDQSRLDNVVLTRE
;
A
#
# COMPACT_ATOMS: atom_id res chain seq x y z
N MET A 1 26.41 -21.50 -16.97
CA MET A 1 27.13 -22.33 -17.97
C MET A 1 26.14 -23.40 -18.41
N ALA A 2 25.78 -23.64 -19.66
CA ALA A 2 26.20 -23.18 -20.99
C ALA A 2 24.92 -23.26 -21.87
N GLU A 3 24.55 -22.18 -22.56
CA GLU A 3 24.72 -21.94 -24.01
C GLU A 3 23.49 -22.29 -24.87
N ASP A 4 22.93 -21.22 -25.44
CA ASP A 4 22.18 -21.15 -26.69
C ASP A 4 22.98 -21.73 -27.88
N PRO A 5 22.30 -22.14 -28.97
CA PRO A 5 22.78 -21.69 -30.26
C PRO A 5 21.66 -21.22 -31.22
N SER A 6 21.67 -19.90 -31.49
CA SER A 6 21.91 -19.25 -32.79
C SER A 6 21.16 -19.73 -34.06
N ILE A 7 20.28 -18.84 -34.54
CA ILE A 7 20.25 -18.20 -35.88
C ILE A 7 21.11 -18.82 -37.01
N ASP A 8 20.50 -19.19 -38.15
CA ASP A 8 20.85 -18.63 -39.49
C ASP A 8 19.86 -18.98 -40.66
N ARG A 9 19.45 -17.91 -41.36
CA ARG A 9 19.36 -17.66 -42.82
C ARG A 9 18.54 -18.53 -43.81
N ASP A 10 17.57 -17.81 -44.41
CA ASP A 10 17.35 -17.52 -45.86
C ASP A 10 17.02 -18.66 -46.85
N GLY A 11 16.01 -18.41 -47.70
CA GLY A 11 15.61 -19.30 -48.80
C GLY A 11 14.21 -19.04 -49.37
N SER A 12 14.12 -18.12 -50.32
CA SER A 12 13.00 -17.81 -51.22
C SER A 12 12.33 -19.03 -51.90
N ASP A 13 10.99 -19.04 -52.05
CA ASP A 13 10.33 -18.87 -53.36
C ASP A 13 8.78 -18.96 -53.33
N HIS A 14 8.16 -17.95 -53.93
CA HIS A 14 6.92 -17.92 -54.73
C HIS A 14 5.81 -18.98 -54.53
N ASN A 15 4.61 -18.51 -54.16
CA ASN A 15 3.43 -18.79 -54.97
C ASN A 15 2.33 -17.72 -54.88
N ARG A 16 1.96 -17.23 -56.07
CA ARG A 16 0.87 -16.30 -56.36
C ARG A 16 -0.49 -17.03 -56.27
N ARG A 17 -1.51 -16.38 -55.70
CA ARG A 17 -2.87 -16.41 -56.27
C ARG A 17 -3.68 -15.17 -55.91
N THR A 18 -4.21 -14.61 -56.97
CA THR A 18 -4.99 -13.39 -57.16
C THR A 18 -6.45 -13.58 -56.73
N PHE A 19 -7.07 -12.56 -56.12
CA PHE A 19 -8.48 -12.25 -56.38
C PHE A 19 -8.71 -10.73 -56.35
N LEU A 20 -9.49 -10.24 -57.32
CA LEU A 20 -9.71 -8.84 -57.68
C LEU A 20 -11.12 -8.36 -57.29
N GLN A 21 -11.20 -7.07 -56.97
CA GLN A 21 -12.23 -6.07 -57.35
C GLN A 21 -13.64 -6.06 -56.71
N ALA A 22 -13.95 -4.91 -56.06
CA ALA A 22 -14.87 -3.85 -56.54
C ALA A 22 -14.75 -2.64 -55.57
N VAL A 23 -14.11 -1.51 -55.90
CA VAL A 23 -14.52 -0.30 -56.66
C VAL A 23 -15.79 0.42 -56.15
N GLY A 24 -15.58 1.62 -55.62
CA GLY A 24 -16.57 2.69 -55.47
C GLY A 24 -15.85 4.02 -55.19
N SER A 25 -15.66 4.84 -56.23
CA SER A 25 -14.87 6.08 -56.24
C SER A 25 -15.67 7.32 -55.83
N SER A 26 -15.00 8.28 -55.21
CA SER A 26 -15.27 9.72 -55.44
C SER A 26 -14.05 10.57 -55.09
N THR A 27 -13.55 11.29 -56.10
CA THR A 27 -12.40 12.19 -56.13
C THR A 27 -12.88 13.64 -56.32
N VAL A 28 -12.29 14.60 -55.58
CA VAL A 28 -12.06 16.00 -56.01
C VAL A 28 -10.83 16.50 -55.23
N ALA A 29 -9.61 16.41 -55.79
CA ALA A 29 -8.86 17.45 -56.52
C ALA A 29 -8.31 18.59 -55.64
N ALA A 30 -7.00 18.48 -55.35
CA ALA A 30 -6.15 19.55 -54.83
C ALA A 30 -5.51 20.34 -55.98
N ALA A 31 -5.38 21.65 -55.82
CA ALA A 31 -4.53 22.51 -56.64
C ALA A 31 -3.59 23.29 -55.71
N GLY A 32 -2.29 23.02 -55.82
CA GLY A 32 -1.24 23.77 -55.15
C GLY A 32 -0.87 25.05 -55.89
N LEU A 33 -0.31 26.00 -55.15
CA LEU A 33 0.50 27.09 -55.70
C LEU A 33 1.55 27.48 -54.65
N SER A 34 2.81 27.20 -55.00
CA SER A 34 4.02 27.67 -54.34
C SER A 34 4.26 29.15 -54.65
N GLY A 35 4.65 29.93 -53.65
CA GLY A 35 5.10 31.32 -53.83
C GLY A 35 6.05 31.74 -52.72
N THR A 36 7.35 31.61 -52.99
CA THR A 36 8.45 32.25 -52.25
C THR A 36 8.49 33.75 -52.57
N VAL A 37 8.59 34.62 -51.57
CA VAL A 37 9.06 36.00 -51.73
C VAL A 37 10.02 36.35 -50.59
N SER A 38 11.18 36.86 -51.01
CA SER A 38 12.33 37.29 -50.25
C SER A 38 12.06 38.53 -49.38
N ALA A 39 12.75 38.60 -48.25
CA ALA A 39 12.86 39.78 -47.41
C ALA A 39 13.82 40.80 -48.03
N GLU A 40 13.38 42.07 -48.12
CA GLU A 40 14.24 43.23 -48.29
C GLU A 40 14.24 44.04 -46.99
N SER A 41 15.44 44.33 -46.53
CA SER A 41 15.78 45.21 -45.43
C SER A 41 15.78 46.66 -45.89
N ASP A 42 15.18 47.56 -45.13
CA ASP A 42 15.59 48.97 -45.11
C ASP A 42 15.50 49.50 -43.68
N GLY A 43 16.66 49.95 -43.18
CA GLY A 43 16.78 50.69 -41.94
C GLY A 43 16.54 52.18 -42.16
N ASN A 44 16.10 52.87 -41.12
CA ASN A 44 16.43 54.28 -40.97
C ASN A 44 16.45 54.69 -39.48
N GLU A 45 17.51 55.39 -39.11
CA GLU A 45 17.79 55.89 -37.77
C GLU A 45 17.01 57.17 -37.42
N ALA A 46 16.71 57.28 -36.13
CA ALA A 46 16.72 58.45 -35.24
C ALA A 46 16.28 59.84 -35.74
N SER A 47 15.31 60.43 -35.01
CA SER A 47 15.49 61.78 -34.46
C SER A 47 14.65 61.98 -33.20
N SER A 48 15.32 62.59 -32.22
CA SER A 48 14.86 62.99 -30.90
C SER A 48 14.13 64.34 -30.95
N GLU A 49 12.92 64.43 -30.40
CA GLU A 49 12.41 65.70 -29.87
C GLU A 49 11.68 65.44 -28.55
N GLN A 50 12.13 66.17 -27.54
CA GLN A 50 11.65 66.20 -26.17
C GLN A 50 10.82 67.49 -26.04
N SER A 51 9.58 67.39 -25.58
CA SER A 51 8.81 68.54 -25.10
C SER A 51 7.91 68.11 -23.95
N ASP A 52 8.05 68.85 -22.86
CA ASP A 52 7.49 68.64 -21.53
C ASP A 52 5.97 68.91 -21.42
N ASP A 53 5.43 68.35 -20.33
CA ASP A 53 4.26 68.75 -19.53
C ASP A 53 2.84 68.48 -20.06
N ASP A 54 2.21 67.42 -19.51
CA ASP A 54 0.86 67.54 -18.93
C ASP A 54 0.68 66.53 -17.78
N GLU A 55 0.65 67.04 -16.54
CA GLU A 55 0.27 66.31 -15.34
C GLU A 55 -1.23 65.96 -15.41
N SER A 56 -1.54 64.71 -15.77
CA SER A 56 -2.85 64.13 -15.51
C SER A 56 -2.70 62.97 -14.53
N ASN A 57 -3.49 63.02 -13.46
CA ASN A 57 -3.64 61.98 -12.44
C ASN A 57 -3.78 60.59 -13.10
N GLY A 58 -2.67 59.85 -13.14
CA GLY A 58 -2.69 58.42 -13.41
C GLY A 58 -2.99 57.70 -12.11
N GLU A 59 -4.25 57.33 -11.90
CA GLU A 59 -4.51 56.07 -11.21
C GLU A 59 -3.87 54.98 -12.08
N THR A 60 -2.65 54.57 -11.74
CA THR A 60 -2.09 53.32 -12.26
C THR A 60 -3.02 52.22 -11.80
N PRO A 61 -3.70 51.49 -12.71
CA PRO A 61 -4.36 50.27 -12.31
C PRO A 61 -3.23 49.36 -11.83
N ASN A 62 -3.26 48.91 -10.58
CA ASN A 62 -2.50 47.75 -10.13
C ASN A 62 -3.04 46.56 -10.92
N ASN A 63 -2.62 46.43 -12.19
CA ASN A 63 -2.97 45.32 -13.03
C ASN A 63 -2.02 44.17 -12.65
N THR A 64 -2.27 43.59 -11.48
CA THR A 64 -1.58 42.40 -11.03
C THR A 64 -1.82 41.33 -12.09
N GLN A 65 -0.81 41.05 -12.89
CA GLN A 65 -0.92 40.12 -14.02
C GLN A 65 -1.26 38.73 -13.47
N THR A 66 -2.39 38.17 -13.90
CA THR A 66 -2.81 36.82 -13.53
C THR A 66 -2.00 35.77 -14.28
N ILE A 67 -1.52 34.75 -13.58
CA ILE A 67 -0.86 33.58 -14.16
C ILE A 67 -1.86 32.42 -14.22
N PRO A 68 -2.07 31.77 -15.37
CA PRO A 68 -3.03 30.67 -15.47
C PRO A 68 -2.69 29.48 -14.56
N LEU A 69 -3.72 28.88 -13.98
CA LEU A 69 -3.64 27.54 -13.40
C LEU A 69 -3.80 26.50 -14.51
N THR A 70 -2.93 25.49 -14.53
CA THR A 70 -2.78 24.60 -15.69
C THR A 70 -3.37 23.21 -15.48
N HIS A 71 -3.39 22.68 -14.25
CA HIS A 71 -3.71 21.27 -13.97
C HIS A 71 -4.83 21.07 -12.93
N GLY A 72 -5.69 22.09 -12.78
CA GLY A 72 -6.76 22.09 -11.78
C GLY A 72 -6.26 22.39 -10.37
N VAL A 73 -7.09 22.02 -9.40
CA VAL A 73 -6.83 22.16 -7.97
C VAL A 73 -7.06 20.81 -7.29
N ALA A 74 -6.51 20.63 -6.11
CA ALA A 74 -6.82 19.51 -5.22
C ALA A 74 -6.75 19.97 -3.77
N SER A 75 -7.43 19.25 -2.88
CA SER A 75 -7.24 19.38 -1.45
C SER A 75 -6.91 18.02 -0.84
N GLY A 76 -6.16 17.98 0.25
CA GLY A 76 -5.78 16.72 0.89
C GLY A 76 -5.09 16.93 2.23
N ASP A 77 -4.70 15.80 2.83
CA ASP A 77 -4.19 15.72 4.20
C ASP A 77 -5.03 16.58 5.17
N VAL A 78 -6.36 16.47 5.02
CA VAL A 78 -7.33 17.25 5.80
C VAL A 78 -7.42 16.66 7.21
N THR A 79 -7.23 17.50 8.21
CA THR A 79 -7.46 17.19 9.62
C THR A 79 -8.64 18.01 10.14
N ALA A 80 -9.04 17.78 11.39
CA ALA A 80 -10.07 18.58 12.04
C ALA A 80 -9.77 20.10 12.08
N THR A 81 -8.51 20.52 11.84
CA THR A 81 -8.09 21.94 11.95
C THR A 81 -7.17 22.43 10.83
N THR A 82 -6.78 21.57 9.90
CA THR A 82 -5.85 21.91 8.81
C THR A 82 -6.23 21.24 7.51
N ALA A 83 -5.80 21.80 6.38
CA ALA A 83 -5.90 21.17 5.07
C ALA A 83 -4.77 21.68 4.17
N VAL A 84 -4.36 20.90 3.19
CA VAL A 84 -3.47 21.36 2.12
C VAL A 84 -4.29 21.59 0.85
N VAL A 85 -4.16 22.76 0.26
CA VAL A 85 -4.68 23.06 -1.09
C VAL A 85 -3.51 23.09 -2.07
N TRP A 86 -3.65 22.36 -3.17
CA TRP A 86 -2.66 22.22 -4.21
C TRP A 86 -3.14 22.83 -5.53
N ALA A 87 -2.20 23.44 -6.26
CA ALA A 87 -2.38 23.77 -7.68
C ALA A 87 -1.03 23.89 -8.40
N ARG A 88 -1.07 23.89 -9.74
CA ARG A 88 0.09 24.16 -10.60
C ARG A 88 -0.15 25.35 -11.52
N THR A 89 0.81 26.27 -11.58
CA THR A 89 0.74 27.48 -12.42
C THR A 89 1.46 27.29 -13.76
N ALA A 90 1.29 28.24 -14.68
CA ALA A 90 1.97 28.27 -15.97
C ALA A 90 3.42 28.81 -15.88
N ASP A 91 3.75 29.58 -14.84
CA ASP A 91 5.05 30.21 -14.62
C ASP A 91 5.21 30.51 -13.11
N THR A 92 6.40 30.98 -12.71
CA THR A 92 6.71 31.46 -11.36
C THR A 92 5.68 32.52 -10.94
N ALA A 93 5.04 32.28 -9.80
CA ALA A 93 3.94 33.11 -9.34
C ALA A 93 3.78 33.02 -7.82
N THR A 94 3.00 33.94 -7.27
CA THR A 94 2.37 33.74 -5.96
C THR A 94 1.01 33.07 -6.18
N LEU A 95 0.87 31.85 -5.68
CA LEU A 95 -0.38 31.12 -5.61
C LEU A 95 -1.21 31.65 -4.44
N GLN A 96 -2.49 31.90 -4.69
CA GLN A 96 -3.44 32.52 -3.78
C GLN A 96 -4.57 31.53 -3.53
N VAL A 97 -4.87 31.22 -2.28
CA VAL A 97 -6.00 30.39 -1.88
C VAL A 97 -6.88 31.21 -0.95
N GLN A 98 -8.11 31.47 -1.38
CA GLN A 98 -9.14 32.05 -0.55
C GLN A 98 -10.17 30.98 -0.22
N TYR A 99 -10.61 30.92 1.03
CA TYR A 99 -11.49 29.87 1.52
C TYR A 99 -12.54 30.41 2.50
N SER A 100 -13.68 29.73 2.56
CA SER A 100 -14.83 30.09 3.37
C SER A 100 -15.65 28.85 3.73
N THR A 101 -16.50 28.97 4.74
CA THR A 101 -17.56 27.98 5.06
C THR A 101 -18.85 28.24 4.28
N ASP A 102 -18.85 29.28 3.44
CA ASP A 102 -19.96 29.74 2.61
C ASP A 102 -19.51 29.75 1.15
N ASP A 103 -20.31 29.17 0.25
CA ASP A 103 -19.96 29.00 -1.16
C ASP A 103 -20.06 30.31 -1.97
N GLU A 104 -20.73 31.33 -1.43
CA GLU A 104 -20.75 32.69 -1.98
C GLU A 104 -19.54 33.53 -1.55
N PHE A 105 -18.68 33.01 -0.65
CA PHE A 105 -17.49 33.67 -0.13
C PHE A 105 -17.78 35.03 0.56
N ASP A 106 -18.88 35.13 1.32
CA ASP A 106 -19.23 36.37 2.06
C ASP A 106 -18.23 36.70 3.19
N SER A 107 -17.64 35.66 3.80
CA SER A 107 -16.61 35.78 4.85
C SER A 107 -15.45 34.87 4.54
N THR A 108 -14.31 35.45 4.18
CA THR A 108 -13.18 34.68 3.65
C THR A 108 -11.94 34.78 4.52
N GLN A 109 -11.14 33.72 4.48
CA GLN A 109 -9.74 33.74 4.85
C GLN A 109 -8.89 33.53 3.60
N ARG A 110 -7.63 33.97 3.65
CA ARG A 110 -6.70 33.87 2.53
C ARG A 110 -5.32 33.46 2.99
N GLN A 111 -4.68 32.61 2.19
CA GLN A 111 -3.30 32.22 2.35
C GLN A 111 -2.60 32.15 0.99
N THR A 112 -1.28 32.22 1.02
CA THR A 112 -0.46 32.26 -0.19
C THR A 112 0.76 31.36 -0.09
N THR A 113 1.30 30.98 -1.24
CA THR A 113 2.64 30.40 -1.33
C THR A 113 3.29 30.84 -2.63
N THR A 114 4.62 30.80 -2.70
CA THR A 114 5.34 31.03 -3.94
C THR A 114 5.57 29.70 -4.65
N VAL A 115 5.34 29.69 -5.96
CA VAL A 115 5.65 28.55 -6.83
C VAL A 115 6.74 28.93 -7.81
N ALA A 116 7.63 28.00 -8.12
CA ALA A 116 8.81 28.25 -8.94
C ALA A 116 9.16 27.03 -9.80
N ASP A 117 10.07 27.23 -10.75
CA ASP A 117 10.58 26.17 -11.63
C ASP A 117 11.11 24.94 -10.87
N SER A 118 11.73 25.16 -9.71
CA SER A 118 12.29 24.08 -8.87
C SER A 118 11.25 23.06 -8.41
N THR A 119 9.99 23.46 -8.24
CA THR A 119 8.86 22.59 -7.86
C THR A 119 7.98 22.24 -9.06
N ASP A 120 8.46 22.43 -10.30
CA ASP A 120 7.65 22.36 -11.52
C ASP A 120 6.39 23.23 -11.44
N TYR A 121 6.51 24.41 -10.84
CA TYR A 121 5.44 25.39 -10.67
C TYR A 121 4.23 24.87 -9.87
N THR A 122 4.42 23.79 -9.10
CA THR A 122 3.44 23.28 -8.14
C THR A 122 3.55 24.06 -6.83
N GLY A 123 2.41 24.21 -6.15
CA GLY A 123 2.33 24.89 -4.87
C GLY A 123 1.34 24.21 -3.93
N HIS A 124 1.74 24.14 -2.66
CA HIS A 124 0.97 23.61 -1.55
C HIS A 124 0.72 24.74 -0.54
N VAL A 125 -0.54 25.06 -0.29
CA VAL A 125 -0.96 26.10 0.66
C VAL A 125 -1.62 25.41 1.86
N ARG A 126 -0.99 25.54 3.03
CA ARG A 126 -1.43 24.87 4.26
C ARG A 126 -2.39 25.73 5.07
N LEU A 127 -3.69 25.45 4.92
CA LEU A 127 -4.76 26.06 5.69
C LEU A 127 -4.69 25.62 7.16
N THR A 128 -4.91 26.54 8.08
CA THR A 128 -4.82 26.30 9.53
C THR A 128 -5.99 26.94 10.27
N GLU A 129 -6.20 26.54 11.52
CA GLU A 129 -7.27 27.09 12.38
C GLU A 129 -8.68 26.85 11.82
N LEU A 130 -8.84 25.79 11.04
CA LEU A 130 -10.13 25.36 10.52
C LEU A 130 -11.04 24.86 11.66
N GLN A 131 -12.34 25.00 11.48
CA GLN A 131 -13.34 24.42 12.37
C GLN A 131 -13.53 22.94 12.03
N PRO A 132 -13.57 22.03 13.02
CA PRO A 132 -13.90 20.62 12.80
C PRO A 132 -15.32 20.42 12.26
N ALA A 133 -15.59 19.26 11.67
CA ALA A 133 -16.91 18.87 11.15
C ALA A 133 -17.56 19.94 10.24
N THR A 134 -16.73 20.61 9.43
CA THR A 134 -17.13 21.79 8.66
C THR A 134 -16.74 21.64 7.20
N ARG A 135 -17.69 21.89 6.31
CA ARG A 135 -17.43 22.00 4.87
C ARG A 135 -16.81 23.36 4.56
N TYR A 136 -15.74 23.34 3.80
CA TYR A 136 -15.08 24.52 3.27
C TYR A 136 -15.16 24.52 1.74
N TYR A 137 -15.32 25.72 1.20
CA TYR A 137 -15.19 26.04 -0.21
C TYR A 137 -13.93 26.88 -0.38
N TYR A 138 -13.17 26.64 -1.42
CA TYR A 138 -11.97 27.39 -1.72
C TYR A 138 -11.90 27.76 -3.20
N ARG A 139 -11.26 28.88 -3.49
CA ARG A 139 -10.94 29.33 -4.84
C ARG A 139 -9.49 29.74 -4.95
N VAL A 140 -8.89 29.38 -6.08
CA VAL A 140 -7.46 29.49 -6.30
C VAL A 140 -7.18 30.31 -7.56
N TRP A 141 -6.20 31.19 -7.47
CA TRP A 141 -5.63 31.90 -8.61
C TRP A 141 -4.14 32.18 -8.37
N ALA A 142 -3.43 32.64 -9.39
CA ALA A 142 -2.03 33.00 -9.27
C ALA A 142 -1.75 34.38 -9.86
N THR A 143 -0.79 35.08 -9.25
CA THR A 143 -0.40 36.45 -9.62
C THR A 143 1.09 36.52 -9.91
N ALA A 144 1.49 37.27 -10.92
CA ALA A 144 2.88 37.48 -11.29
C ALA A 144 3.65 38.21 -10.17
N GLY A 145 4.92 37.84 -10.01
CA GLY A 145 5.78 38.31 -8.93
C GLY A 145 5.79 37.35 -7.74
N THR A 146 6.89 37.35 -6.99
CA THR A 146 7.03 36.65 -5.72
C THR A 146 6.83 37.67 -4.61
N SER A 147 5.66 37.71 -3.97
CA SER A 147 5.52 38.54 -2.77
C SER A 147 6.30 37.90 -1.63
N ASP A 148 7.35 38.57 -1.14
CA ASP A 148 8.06 38.24 0.12
C ASP A 148 7.17 38.45 1.37
N GLU A 149 5.88 38.78 1.20
CA GLU A 149 4.93 38.98 2.29
C GLU A 149 4.39 37.62 2.76
N SER A 150 5.10 37.06 3.73
CA SER A 150 4.76 35.86 4.48
C SER A 150 3.43 35.98 5.22
N ASN A 151 2.58 34.95 5.13
CA ASN A 151 1.59 34.49 6.13
C ASN A 151 0.92 35.56 7.03
N GLU A 152 0.30 36.59 6.45
CA GLU A 152 -0.69 37.36 7.22
C GLU A 152 -2.06 36.68 7.11
N ALA A 153 -2.56 36.19 8.24
CA ALA A 153 -3.97 35.82 8.39
C ALA A 153 -4.80 37.11 8.30
N VAL A 154 -5.21 37.47 7.08
CA VAL A 154 -6.10 38.62 6.85
C VAL A 154 -7.49 38.23 7.37
N THR A 155 -7.78 38.58 8.62
CA THR A 155 -9.06 38.33 9.28
C THR A 155 -9.90 39.60 9.27
N SER A 156 -10.94 39.60 8.44
CA SER A 156 -12.10 40.51 8.40
C SER A 156 -11.87 42.02 8.22
N ASP A 157 -12.75 42.62 7.42
CA ASP A 157 -12.93 44.05 7.09
C ASP A 157 -11.98 44.72 6.09
N GLY A 158 -11.22 43.96 5.29
CA GLY A 158 -10.49 44.57 4.18
C GLY A 158 -9.59 43.66 3.34
N ASP A 159 -10.08 42.54 2.79
CA ASP A 159 -9.38 41.90 1.67
C ASP A 159 -9.55 42.80 0.43
N THR A 160 -8.68 43.81 0.31
CA THR A 160 -8.66 44.77 -0.80
C THR A 160 -7.94 44.23 -2.03
N ALA A 161 -7.39 43.00 -1.99
CA ALA A 161 -6.71 42.43 -3.13
C ALA A 161 -7.76 41.79 -4.06
N SER A 162 -7.99 42.45 -5.20
CA SER A 162 -8.94 42.04 -6.23
C SER A 162 -8.79 40.55 -6.57
N VAL A 163 -9.84 39.77 -6.30
CA VAL A 163 -9.97 38.42 -6.82
C VAL A 163 -10.29 38.54 -8.31
N PRO A 164 -9.51 37.91 -9.21
CA PRO A 164 -9.79 37.97 -10.64
C PRO A 164 -11.02 37.13 -10.99
N ASP A 165 -11.65 37.42 -12.14
CA ASP A 165 -12.78 36.63 -12.65
C ASP A 165 -12.40 35.16 -12.97
N SER A 166 -11.11 34.88 -13.19
CA SER A 166 -10.60 33.55 -13.51
C SER A 166 -10.00 32.87 -12.27
N THR A 167 -10.85 32.23 -11.47
CA THR A 167 -10.46 31.33 -10.37
C THR A 167 -10.79 29.88 -10.70
N VAL A 168 -10.13 28.94 -10.01
CA VAL A 168 -10.53 27.52 -10.01
C VAL A 168 -10.98 27.18 -8.60
N GLU A 169 -12.16 26.58 -8.47
CA GLU A 169 -12.81 26.31 -7.19
C GLU A 169 -12.75 24.83 -6.81
N GLY A 170 -12.90 24.56 -5.52
CA GLY A 170 -13.09 23.22 -4.98
C GLY A 170 -13.66 23.25 -3.56
N THR A 171 -13.90 22.07 -3.00
CA THR A 171 -14.46 21.89 -1.65
C THR A 171 -13.85 20.69 -0.95
N PHE A 172 -13.84 20.74 0.38
CA PHE A 172 -13.52 19.62 1.25
C PHE A 172 -14.32 19.72 2.55
N VAL A 173 -14.33 18.65 3.33
CA VAL A 173 -14.91 18.63 4.67
C VAL A 173 -13.83 18.27 5.69
N THR A 174 -13.78 19.02 6.78
CA THR A 174 -12.90 18.70 7.91
C THR A 174 -13.55 17.61 8.77
N PRO A 175 -12.79 16.61 9.23
CA PRO A 175 -13.29 15.61 10.15
C PRO A 175 -13.78 16.22 11.48
N PRO A 176 -14.68 15.54 12.22
CA PRO A 176 -14.97 15.86 13.62
C PRO A 176 -13.73 15.72 14.50
N LYS A 177 -13.77 16.29 15.70
CA LYS A 177 -12.69 16.08 16.69
C LYS A 177 -12.64 14.63 17.11
N ALA A 178 -11.47 14.14 17.51
CA ALA A 178 -11.26 12.75 17.92
C ALA A 178 -12.20 12.24 19.04
N THR A 179 -12.79 13.14 19.82
CA THR A 179 -13.72 12.84 20.93
C THR A 179 -15.19 12.89 20.55
N ASP A 180 -15.50 13.38 19.34
CA ASP A 180 -16.87 13.65 18.91
C ASP A 180 -17.30 12.54 17.93
N ASP A 181 -18.53 12.09 18.08
CA ASP A 181 -19.17 11.18 17.13
C ASP A 181 -19.25 11.83 15.73
N GLY A 182 -19.33 11.00 14.70
CA GLY A 182 -19.55 11.48 13.35
C GLY A 182 -19.39 10.40 12.30
N ALA A 183 -20.39 10.29 11.44
CA ALA A 183 -20.35 9.40 10.29
C ALA A 183 -19.23 9.80 9.31
N VAL A 184 -18.77 8.81 8.55
CA VAL A 184 -17.84 9.01 7.44
C VAL A 184 -18.11 8.02 6.33
N THR A 185 -18.09 8.49 5.09
CA THR A 185 -18.03 7.65 3.89
C THR A 185 -16.86 8.09 3.03
N PHE A 186 -15.88 7.20 2.84
CA PHE A 186 -14.82 7.41 1.87
C PHE A 186 -14.92 6.39 0.74
N ALA A 187 -14.53 6.81 -0.47
CA ALA A 187 -14.32 5.92 -1.60
C ALA A 187 -12.83 5.62 -1.76
N TRP A 188 -12.47 4.45 -2.30
CA TRP A 188 -11.09 4.13 -2.61
C TRP A 188 -10.98 3.33 -3.92
N SER A 189 -9.86 3.55 -4.62
CA SER A 189 -9.40 2.71 -5.74
C SER A 189 -7.99 3.14 -6.15
N GLY A 190 -7.31 2.33 -6.97
CA GLY A 190 -6.01 2.62 -7.57
C GLY A 190 -5.94 2.27 -9.06
N ASP A 191 -4.72 2.05 -9.54
CA ASP A 191 -4.43 1.37 -10.81
C ASP A 191 -5.08 2.04 -12.03
N THR A 192 -4.77 3.33 -12.22
CA THR A 192 -5.59 4.18 -13.09
C THR A 192 -5.06 4.35 -14.52
N TRP A 193 -3.77 4.11 -14.83
CA TRP A 193 -3.21 4.56 -16.11
C TRP A 193 -2.26 3.60 -16.86
N GLY A 194 -2.73 2.86 -17.88
CA GLY A 194 -1.85 2.00 -18.71
C GLY A 194 -1.56 2.51 -20.13
N TYR A 195 -0.38 3.09 -20.41
CA TYR A 195 0.04 3.45 -21.79
C TYR A 195 1.15 2.53 -22.33
N GLY A 196 0.83 1.68 -23.31
CA GLY A 196 1.76 0.65 -23.83
C GLY A 196 1.34 0.11 -25.20
N PRO A 197 2.04 -0.91 -25.73
CA PRO A 197 1.90 -1.36 -27.13
C PRO A 197 0.55 -1.99 -27.49
N ILE A 198 -0.27 -2.34 -26.49
CA ILE A 198 -1.71 -2.62 -26.60
C ILE A 198 -2.39 -1.72 -25.56
N PRO A 199 -2.87 -0.52 -25.92
CA PRO A 199 -3.44 0.43 -24.95
C PRO A 199 -4.85 0.00 -24.49
N VAL A 200 -5.13 0.13 -23.18
CA VAL A 200 -6.50 0.40 -22.73
C VAL A 200 -6.67 1.90 -22.89
N ASP A 201 -7.41 2.31 -23.90
CA ASP A 201 -7.75 3.71 -24.05
C ASP A 201 -8.76 4.10 -22.96
N PRO A 202 -8.69 5.32 -22.40
CA PRO A 202 -9.79 5.90 -21.62
C PRO A 202 -11.14 5.70 -22.33
N PRO A 203 -12.25 5.62 -21.57
CA PRO A 203 -12.52 6.42 -20.37
C PRO A 203 -12.15 5.78 -19.03
N PHE A 204 -12.07 6.60 -17.98
CA PHE A 204 -12.01 6.17 -16.58
C PHE A 204 -13.30 6.63 -15.86
N GLU A 205 -14.45 6.12 -16.32
CA GLU A 205 -15.77 6.58 -15.88
C GLU A 205 -15.95 6.45 -14.36
N GLY A 206 -15.29 5.46 -13.73
CA GLY A 206 -15.28 5.28 -12.28
C GLY A 206 -14.90 6.53 -11.50
N LEU A 207 -13.97 7.37 -12.01
CA LEU A 207 -13.59 8.63 -11.36
C LEU A 207 -14.75 9.64 -11.31
N GLN A 208 -15.58 9.69 -12.36
CA GLN A 208 -16.80 10.50 -12.35
C GLN A 208 -17.82 9.95 -11.36
N THR A 209 -18.05 8.65 -11.42
CA THR A 209 -19.02 7.96 -10.55
C THR A 209 -18.68 8.15 -9.07
N ILE A 210 -17.39 8.12 -8.71
CA ILE A 210 -16.93 8.42 -7.35
C ILE A 210 -17.25 9.88 -6.99
N ALA A 211 -16.97 10.83 -7.89
CA ALA A 211 -17.26 12.25 -7.64
C ALA A 211 -18.76 12.51 -7.44
N GLU A 212 -19.61 11.85 -8.22
CA GLU A 212 -21.07 11.96 -8.13
C GLU A 212 -21.65 11.34 -6.84
N ARG A 213 -20.92 10.40 -6.22
CA ARG A 213 -21.25 9.84 -4.90
C ARG A 213 -20.91 10.75 -3.73
N GLN A 214 -20.13 11.81 -3.97
CA GLN A 214 -19.77 12.83 -2.97
C GLN A 214 -19.19 12.24 -1.67
N PRO A 215 -18.15 11.38 -1.72
CA PRO A 215 -17.54 10.87 -0.50
C PRO A 215 -16.90 12.02 0.30
N ASP A 216 -16.80 11.84 1.61
CA ASP A 216 -16.15 12.77 2.52
C ASP A 216 -14.67 12.99 2.16
N PHE A 217 -14.02 11.93 1.69
CA PHE A 217 -12.73 11.98 1.01
C PHE A 217 -12.55 10.80 0.06
N PHE A 218 -11.62 10.93 -0.89
CA PHE A 218 -11.19 9.86 -1.77
C PHE A 218 -9.80 9.36 -1.36
N LEU A 219 -9.66 8.05 -1.16
CA LEU A 219 -8.38 7.40 -0.94
C LEU A 219 -7.85 6.91 -2.29
N TYR A 220 -6.88 7.64 -2.85
CA TYR A 220 -6.24 7.27 -4.12
C TYR A 220 -5.05 6.36 -3.84
N HIS A 221 -5.25 5.09 -4.15
CA HIS A 221 -4.60 3.99 -3.47
C HIS A 221 -3.57 3.29 -4.39
N GLY A 222 -2.44 3.96 -4.63
CA GLY A 222 -1.38 3.45 -5.49
C GLY A 222 -1.66 3.57 -6.99
N ASP A 223 -0.60 3.43 -7.79
CA ASP A 223 -0.67 3.35 -9.25
C ASP A 223 -1.50 4.47 -9.90
N THR A 224 -1.30 5.67 -9.37
CA THR A 224 -1.93 6.91 -9.83
C THR A 224 -1.38 7.35 -11.17
N ILE A 225 -0.17 6.89 -11.50
CA ILE A 225 0.51 6.96 -12.79
C ILE A 225 1.24 5.65 -13.06
N TYR A 226 1.59 5.40 -14.32
CA TYR A 226 2.53 4.34 -14.70
C TYR A 226 3.75 4.95 -15.40
N ALA A 227 4.80 5.19 -14.61
CA ALA A 227 6.00 5.88 -15.07
C ALA A 227 6.83 5.03 -16.05
N ASP A 228 6.79 3.73 -15.88
CA ASP A 228 7.46 2.69 -16.65
C ASP A 228 6.62 2.22 -17.87
N ALA A 229 5.42 2.77 -18.05
CA ALA A 229 4.63 2.65 -19.26
C ALA A 229 5.07 3.69 -20.30
N LYS A 230 4.87 3.47 -21.60
CA LYS A 230 5.25 4.45 -22.65
C LYS A 230 4.09 5.38 -23.01
N THR A 231 4.18 6.63 -22.58
CA THR A 231 3.26 7.73 -22.94
C THR A 231 3.98 8.82 -23.76
N PRO A 232 3.30 9.88 -24.22
CA PRO A 232 3.99 11.08 -24.74
C PRO A 232 5.01 11.70 -23.77
N ALA A 233 4.81 11.63 -22.46
CA ALA A 233 5.75 12.06 -21.42
C ALA A 233 7.00 11.16 -21.34
N GLY A 234 6.98 10.00 -22.00
CA GLY A 234 8.10 9.06 -22.04
C GLY A 234 7.85 7.81 -21.22
N ARG A 235 8.95 7.13 -20.88
CA ARG A 235 9.00 5.89 -20.10
C ARG A 235 10.31 5.88 -19.33
N VAL A 236 10.26 5.64 -18.03
CA VAL A 236 11.48 5.37 -17.26
C VAL A 236 11.96 3.93 -17.49
N THR A 237 13.28 3.77 -17.51
CA THR A 237 13.98 2.50 -17.65
C THR A 237 15.24 2.53 -16.78
N SER A 238 15.89 1.37 -16.60
CA SER A 238 17.16 1.26 -15.86
C SER A 238 18.28 2.18 -16.37
N ASP A 239 18.22 2.63 -17.61
CA ASP A 239 19.24 3.50 -18.23
C ASP A 239 18.88 4.99 -18.15
N THR A 240 17.72 5.33 -17.56
CA THR A 240 17.24 6.72 -17.46
C THR A 240 18.05 7.48 -16.42
N SER A 241 18.54 8.68 -16.75
CA SER A 241 19.25 9.52 -15.78
C SER A 241 18.28 10.09 -14.73
N LEU A 242 18.75 10.42 -13.52
CA LEU A 242 17.87 10.98 -12.47
C LEU A 242 17.13 12.25 -12.90
N ALA A 243 17.78 13.10 -13.70
CA ALA A 243 17.20 14.33 -14.22
C ALA A 243 16.11 14.04 -15.26
N ASP A 244 16.39 13.16 -16.22
CA ASP A 244 15.40 12.75 -17.22
C ASP A 244 14.22 12.01 -16.57
N ALA A 245 14.49 11.21 -15.54
CA ALA A 245 13.47 10.49 -14.78
C ALA A 245 12.51 11.46 -14.10
N LEU A 246 13.02 12.49 -13.41
CA LEU A 246 12.19 13.52 -12.78
C LEU A 246 11.29 14.22 -13.81
N ASP A 247 11.81 14.57 -14.98
CA ASP A 247 11.03 15.19 -16.05
C ASP A 247 9.93 14.25 -16.59
N ILE A 248 10.25 12.96 -16.74
CA ILE A 248 9.26 11.93 -17.13
C ILE A 248 8.18 11.81 -16.05
N TYR A 249 8.55 11.63 -14.78
CA TYR A 249 7.60 11.49 -13.66
C TYR A 249 6.64 12.70 -13.59
N ARG A 250 7.18 13.92 -13.61
CA ARG A 250 6.38 15.15 -13.68
C ARG A 250 5.47 15.17 -14.90
N GLY A 251 5.99 14.75 -16.06
CA GLY A 251 5.21 14.60 -17.29
C GLY A 251 4.02 13.66 -17.15
N LYS A 252 4.19 12.51 -16.46
CA LYS A 252 3.12 11.53 -16.22
C LYS A 252 1.98 12.10 -15.40
N TYR A 253 2.26 12.81 -14.31
CA TYR A 253 1.22 13.46 -13.52
C TYR A 253 0.50 14.57 -14.30
N LYS A 254 1.23 15.32 -15.15
CA LYS A 254 0.63 16.31 -16.04
C LYS A 254 -0.33 15.66 -17.03
N GLU A 255 0.06 14.53 -17.63
CA GLU A 255 -0.79 13.77 -18.53
C GLU A 255 -2.04 13.23 -17.84
N MET A 256 -1.92 12.71 -16.62
CA MET A 256 -3.08 12.21 -15.88
C MET A 256 -4.11 13.31 -15.58
N ARG A 257 -3.64 14.54 -15.29
CA ARG A 257 -4.51 15.69 -15.00
C ARG A 257 -5.04 16.39 -16.25
N VAL A 258 -4.21 16.48 -17.30
CA VAL A 258 -4.53 17.13 -18.57
C VAL A 258 -4.12 16.17 -19.70
N PRO A 259 -4.91 15.11 -19.92
CA PRO A 259 -4.62 14.18 -20.98
C PRO A 259 -4.92 14.84 -22.34
N PRO A 260 -4.59 14.19 -23.47
CA PRO A 260 -4.93 14.71 -24.79
C PRO A 260 -6.43 15.10 -24.90
N GLU A 261 -6.73 16.19 -25.60
CA GLU A 261 -8.08 16.77 -25.70
C GLU A 261 -9.15 15.75 -26.12
N SER A 262 -8.80 14.78 -26.95
CA SER A 262 -9.69 13.70 -27.39
C SER A 262 -10.26 12.84 -26.25
N VAL A 263 -9.64 12.86 -25.06
CA VAL A 263 -10.01 12.02 -23.91
C VAL A 263 -10.06 12.80 -22.58
N ALA A 264 -9.81 14.11 -22.60
CA ALA A 264 -9.76 14.95 -21.38
C ALA A 264 -11.09 15.08 -20.65
N GLU A 265 -12.20 15.05 -21.38
CA GLU A 265 -13.54 15.04 -20.76
C GLU A 265 -13.89 13.69 -20.14
N GLN A 266 -13.09 12.63 -20.39
CA GLN A 266 -13.39 11.24 -20.02
C GLN A 266 -12.53 10.69 -18.87
N THR A 267 -11.56 11.46 -18.36
CA THR A 267 -10.74 11.02 -17.22
C THR A 267 -11.27 11.50 -15.87
N TYR A 268 -12.04 12.60 -15.84
CA TYR A 268 -12.75 13.14 -14.66
C TYR A 268 -11.92 13.41 -13.38
N LEU A 269 -10.61 13.13 -13.36
CA LEU A 269 -9.77 13.29 -12.16
C LEU A 269 -9.81 14.71 -11.61
N ARG A 270 -9.70 15.73 -12.46
CA ARG A 270 -9.77 17.14 -12.01
C ARG A 270 -11.11 17.49 -11.37
N SER A 271 -12.20 16.89 -11.84
CA SER A 271 -13.54 17.08 -11.28
C SER A 271 -13.64 16.41 -9.91
N LEU A 272 -13.16 15.18 -9.77
CA LEU A 272 -13.10 14.47 -8.48
C LEU A 272 -12.28 15.25 -7.45
N LEU A 273 -11.07 15.69 -7.82
CA LEU A 273 -10.16 16.41 -6.92
C LEU A 273 -10.65 17.81 -6.52
N ALA A 274 -11.56 18.41 -7.30
CA ALA A 274 -12.23 19.64 -6.93
C ALA A 274 -13.47 19.40 -6.04
N ALA A 275 -14.10 18.22 -6.17
CA ALA A 275 -15.35 17.90 -5.48
C ALA A 275 -15.16 17.38 -4.05
N THR A 276 -13.98 16.82 -3.72
CA THR A 276 -13.65 16.30 -2.40
C THR A 276 -12.15 16.33 -2.14
N SER A 277 -11.73 16.10 -0.89
CA SER A 277 -10.32 15.93 -0.56
C SER A 277 -9.80 14.54 -0.93
N VAL A 278 -8.52 14.45 -1.25
CA VAL A 278 -7.82 13.20 -1.55
C VAL A 278 -6.78 12.87 -0.47
N VAL A 279 -6.72 11.60 -0.09
CA VAL A 279 -5.59 10.99 0.60
C VAL A 279 -4.86 10.13 -0.41
N SER A 280 -3.67 10.57 -0.84
CA SER A 280 -2.89 9.86 -1.84
C SER A 280 -1.81 8.99 -1.20
N ILE A 281 -1.67 7.77 -1.72
CA ILE A 281 -0.62 6.80 -1.41
C ILE A 281 -0.01 6.35 -2.75
N TRP A 282 1.31 6.20 -2.79
CA TRP A 282 1.97 5.60 -3.95
C TRP A 282 2.01 4.07 -3.84
N ASP A 283 2.24 3.42 -4.97
CA ASP A 283 2.73 2.07 -5.04
C ASP A 283 3.94 1.98 -5.98
N ASP A 284 4.15 0.88 -6.70
CA ASP A 284 5.37 0.70 -7.48
C ASP A 284 5.42 1.56 -8.75
N HIS A 285 4.30 1.68 -9.48
CA HIS A 285 4.27 2.32 -10.78
C HIS A 285 4.47 3.84 -10.76
N GLU A 286 4.44 4.47 -9.58
CA GLU A 286 4.95 5.83 -9.35
C GLU A 286 6.46 5.97 -9.63
N VAL A 287 7.23 4.89 -9.50
CA VAL A 287 8.68 4.85 -9.77
C VAL A 287 9.00 3.89 -10.89
N GLN A 288 8.73 2.59 -10.69
CA GLN A 288 8.81 1.52 -11.69
C GLN A 288 8.22 0.24 -11.09
N ASN A 289 7.63 -0.60 -11.95
CA ASN A 289 7.08 -1.91 -11.61
C ASN A 289 7.96 -2.71 -10.62
N ASN A 290 7.34 -3.13 -9.52
CA ASN A 290 7.86 -3.91 -8.40
C ASN A 290 9.13 -3.36 -7.73
N PHE A 291 9.39 -2.04 -7.76
CA PHE A 291 10.63 -1.51 -7.17
C PHE A 291 10.75 -1.80 -5.66
N ALA A 292 11.99 -1.88 -5.18
CA ALA A 292 12.32 -1.95 -3.76
C ALA A 292 13.18 -0.75 -3.39
N GLY A 293 12.70 0.12 -2.52
CA GLY A 293 13.34 1.40 -2.25
C GLY A 293 14.76 1.30 -1.68
N SER A 294 15.10 0.18 -1.03
CA SER A 294 16.46 -0.13 -0.54
C SER A 294 17.53 -0.17 -1.63
N ILE A 295 17.16 -0.43 -2.89
CA ILE A 295 18.08 -0.55 -4.02
C ILE A 295 17.69 0.28 -5.25
N GLU A 296 16.56 0.99 -5.22
CA GLU A 296 16.03 1.69 -6.39
C GLU A 296 16.63 3.09 -6.56
N PRO A 297 17.51 3.32 -7.56
CA PRO A 297 18.15 4.63 -7.74
C PRO A 297 17.18 5.74 -8.17
N LEU A 298 16.08 5.44 -8.87
CA LEU A 298 15.14 6.45 -9.39
C LEU A 298 14.09 6.88 -8.36
N MET A 299 13.93 6.15 -7.26
CA MET A 299 12.95 6.41 -6.20
C MET A 299 12.98 7.85 -5.67
N PRO A 300 14.15 8.48 -5.42
CA PRO A 300 14.18 9.88 -5.00
C PRO A 300 13.50 10.85 -5.99
N SER A 301 13.67 10.65 -7.30
CA SER A 301 13.04 11.47 -8.34
C SER A 301 11.53 11.19 -8.43
N GLY A 302 11.11 9.92 -8.37
CA GLY A 302 9.69 9.56 -8.39
C GLY A 302 8.95 10.09 -7.15
N ARG A 303 9.55 9.98 -5.97
CA ARG A 303 9.03 10.52 -4.71
C ARG A 303 8.91 12.03 -4.73
N GLN A 304 9.92 12.72 -5.27
CA GLN A 304 9.86 14.17 -5.44
C GLN A 304 8.64 14.56 -6.30
N ALA A 305 8.47 13.91 -7.45
CA ALA A 305 7.32 14.17 -8.32
C ALA A 305 5.98 13.84 -7.65
N PHE A 306 5.89 12.72 -6.90
CA PHE A 306 4.69 12.35 -6.16
C PHE A 306 4.28 13.43 -5.15
N ILE A 307 5.24 13.89 -4.32
CA ILE A 307 5.02 14.98 -3.35
C ILE A 307 4.65 16.28 -4.06
N GLU A 308 5.30 16.61 -5.17
CA GLU A 308 5.01 17.82 -5.95
C GLU A 308 3.58 17.83 -6.51
N TYR A 309 2.99 16.67 -6.85
CA TYR A 309 1.71 16.60 -7.57
C TYR A 309 0.50 16.19 -6.73
N TRP A 310 0.71 15.80 -5.47
CA TRP A 310 -0.35 15.47 -4.51
C TRP A 310 -0.36 16.43 -3.31
N PRO A 311 -1.55 16.75 -2.76
CA PRO A 311 -1.72 17.68 -1.64
C PRO A 311 -1.31 17.06 -0.29
N ILE A 312 -0.03 16.76 -0.12
CA ILE A 312 0.54 16.13 1.10
C ILE A 312 1.09 17.20 2.05
N ASP A 313 0.76 17.13 3.33
CA ASP A 313 1.25 18.06 4.34
C ASP A 313 2.68 17.71 4.77
N GLN A 314 3.65 18.41 4.18
CA GLN A 314 5.06 18.27 4.53
C GLN A 314 5.44 18.93 5.86
N SER A 315 4.55 19.66 6.53
CA SER A 315 4.86 20.32 7.81
C SER A 315 4.97 19.35 8.99
N GLN A 316 4.29 18.19 8.92
CA GLN A 316 4.41 17.11 9.91
C GLN A 316 5.76 16.38 9.81
N GLN A 317 6.49 16.56 8.70
CA GLN A 317 7.83 15.99 8.49
C GLN A 317 8.89 16.62 9.42
N VAL A 318 8.54 17.67 10.20
CA VAL A 318 9.44 18.32 11.16
C VAL A 318 9.45 17.62 12.53
N THR A 319 8.45 16.77 12.84
CA THR A 319 8.43 15.99 14.09
C THR A 319 9.00 14.58 13.95
N GLY A 320 9.41 14.17 12.75
CA GLY A 320 10.11 12.91 12.46
C GLY A 320 11.53 13.13 11.93
N THR A 321 12.36 12.09 11.94
CA THR A 321 13.76 12.13 11.46
C THR A 321 13.90 12.08 9.95
N GLU A 322 12.81 11.82 9.21
CA GLU A 322 12.82 11.66 7.75
C GLU A 322 11.95 12.72 7.05
N ALA A 323 12.61 13.65 6.35
CA ALA A 323 11.96 14.71 5.56
C ALA A 323 11.17 14.22 4.34
N SER A 324 11.17 12.91 4.08
CA SER A 324 10.54 12.25 2.94
C SER A 324 9.55 11.15 3.32
N ARG A 325 9.13 11.12 4.60
CA ARG A 325 8.15 10.15 5.08
C ARG A 325 6.79 10.36 4.41
N LEU A 326 6.21 9.27 3.90
CA LEU A 326 4.86 9.25 3.30
C LEU A 326 3.82 8.58 4.19
N TYR A 327 4.20 7.55 4.98
CA TYR A 327 3.26 6.87 5.89
C TYR A 327 2.79 7.81 7.03
N ARG A 328 1.49 7.82 7.32
CA ARG A 328 0.83 8.78 8.24
C ARG A 328 -0.54 8.27 8.68
N SER A 329 -1.18 8.92 9.66
CA SER A 329 -2.55 8.57 10.07
C SER A 329 -3.50 9.78 10.02
N PHE A 330 -4.78 9.50 9.78
CA PHE A 330 -5.87 10.47 9.75
C PHE A 330 -7.00 10.04 10.66
N ARG A 331 -7.42 10.94 11.54
CA ARG A 331 -8.52 10.69 12.46
C ARG A 331 -9.82 11.29 11.94
N TRP A 332 -10.89 10.50 11.98
CA TRP A 332 -12.25 10.93 11.73
C TRP A 332 -13.14 10.68 12.93
N GLY A 333 -13.36 11.73 13.74
CA GLY A 333 -14.18 11.63 14.92
C GLY A 333 -13.69 10.58 15.92
N ALA A 334 -14.61 10.06 16.72
CA ALA A 334 -14.39 8.96 17.65
C ALA A 334 -14.28 7.58 16.97
N HIS A 335 -14.69 7.45 15.70
CA HIS A 335 -15.02 6.13 15.15
C HIS A 335 -14.04 5.59 14.13
N LEU A 336 -13.29 6.41 13.41
CA LEU A 336 -12.37 5.91 12.40
C LEU A 336 -10.98 6.55 12.53
N GLU A 337 -9.96 5.70 12.51
CA GLU A 337 -8.59 6.12 12.26
C GLU A 337 -8.02 5.37 11.06
N LEU A 338 -7.55 6.12 10.06
CA LEU A 338 -6.96 5.61 8.83
C LEU A 338 -5.44 5.62 8.96
N PHE A 339 -4.79 4.47 8.87
CA PHE A 339 -3.34 4.29 8.87
C PHE A 339 -2.85 4.09 7.44
N VAL A 340 -2.28 5.14 6.86
CA VAL A 340 -1.72 5.15 5.50
C VAL A 340 -0.31 4.58 5.53
N LEU A 341 -0.08 3.48 4.84
CA LEU A 341 1.22 2.81 4.75
C LEU A 341 2.01 3.24 3.51
N ASP A 342 3.32 3.09 3.60
CA ASP A 342 4.26 3.08 2.49
C ASP A 342 4.86 1.67 2.39
N THR A 343 4.49 0.92 1.35
CA THR A 343 4.92 -0.48 1.14
C THR A 343 6.08 -0.60 0.16
N ARG A 344 6.67 0.51 -0.32
CA ARG A 344 7.72 0.48 -1.36
C ARG A 344 9.03 1.13 -0.94
N GLN A 345 8.99 2.24 -0.20
CA GLN A 345 10.21 3.01 0.13
C GLN A 345 11.24 2.23 0.94
N TYR A 346 10.76 1.37 1.83
CA TYR A 346 11.58 0.73 2.85
C TYR A 346 11.78 -0.76 2.59
N ARG A 347 11.07 -1.32 1.61
CA ARG A 347 11.07 -2.76 1.37
C ARG A 347 12.41 -3.26 0.85
N ASP A 348 12.73 -4.49 1.25
CA ASP A 348 13.79 -5.27 0.62
C ASP A 348 13.36 -5.74 -0.78
N PRO A 349 14.30 -6.13 -1.66
CA PRO A 349 13.95 -6.71 -2.96
C PRO A 349 13.22 -8.05 -2.82
N ASN A 350 12.37 -8.38 -3.80
CA ASN A 350 11.63 -9.66 -3.85
C ASN A 350 12.50 -10.92 -3.90
N LEU A 351 13.80 -10.78 -4.12
CA LEU A 351 14.77 -11.87 -4.12
C LEU A 351 14.78 -12.62 -2.78
N GLU A 352 15.20 -13.88 -2.78
CA GLU A 352 15.29 -14.67 -1.55
C GLU A 352 16.39 -14.15 -0.62
N LEU A 353 15.96 -13.40 0.42
CA LEU A 353 16.77 -13.00 1.56
C LEU A 353 16.21 -13.67 2.82
N LYS A 354 17.10 -14.02 3.76
CA LYS A 354 16.73 -14.77 4.98
C LYS A 354 15.73 -14.04 5.89
N GLN A 355 15.71 -12.71 5.81
CA GLN A 355 14.81 -11.82 6.53
C GLN A 355 14.58 -10.62 5.61
N LYS A 356 13.36 -10.45 5.11
CA LYS A 356 12.93 -9.30 4.32
C LYS A 356 11.97 -8.45 5.15
N THR A 357 12.00 -7.14 4.93
CA THR A 357 11.01 -6.20 5.45
C THR A 357 10.23 -5.56 4.30
N LEU A 358 8.93 -5.30 4.49
CA LEU A 358 8.11 -4.55 3.54
C LEU A 358 8.03 -3.08 3.96
N LEU A 359 7.72 -2.84 5.24
CA LEU A 359 7.54 -1.49 5.79
C LEU A 359 8.86 -0.89 6.30
N GLY A 360 9.90 -1.69 6.49
CA GLY A 360 11.03 -1.30 7.32
C GLY A 360 10.67 -1.33 8.80
N ARG A 361 11.69 -1.51 9.66
CA ARG A 361 11.48 -1.67 11.11
C ARG A 361 10.76 -0.47 11.75
N GLU A 362 11.13 0.76 11.37
CA GLU A 362 10.60 1.98 11.97
C GLU A 362 9.10 2.15 11.69
N GLN A 363 8.66 1.93 10.44
CA GLN A 363 7.25 2.04 10.08
C GLN A 363 6.43 0.88 10.66
N LEU A 364 6.96 -0.34 10.73
CA LEU A 364 6.26 -1.45 11.38
C LEU A 364 6.03 -1.18 12.87
N GLU A 365 7.03 -0.67 13.59
CA GLU A 365 6.85 -0.27 14.99
C GLU A 365 5.91 0.93 15.15
N TRP A 366 5.96 1.89 14.23
CA TRP A 366 4.99 2.98 14.18
C TRP A 366 3.56 2.45 14.00
N LEU A 367 3.34 1.50 13.08
CA LEU A 367 2.02 0.92 12.83
C LEU A 367 1.50 0.20 14.07
N LYS A 368 2.30 -0.72 14.64
CA LYS A 368 1.95 -1.45 15.87
C LYS A 368 1.59 -0.49 17.01
N SER A 369 2.48 0.44 17.33
CA SER A 369 2.22 1.42 18.41
C SER A 369 1.04 2.33 18.14
N SER A 370 0.78 2.70 16.88
CA SER A 370 -0.36 3.55 16.53
C SER A 370 -1.69 2.79 16.59
N LEU A 371 -1.71 1.51 16.22
CA LEU A 371 -2.88 0.65 16.36
C LEU A 371 -3.28 0.48 17.83
N SER A 372 -2.33 0.17 18.72
CA SER A 372 -2.60 0.02 20.16
C SER A 372 -2.94 1.33 20.85
N ALA A 373 -2.36 2.46 20.40
CA ALA A 373 -2.67 3.77 20.96
C ALA A 373 -4.02 4.33 20.50
N SER A 374 -4.60 3.81 19.40
CA SER A 374 -5.82 4.34 18.82
C SER A 374 -7.06 3.91 19.60
N ASP A 375 -7.77 4.91 20.13
CA ASP A 375 -9.09 4.76 20.74
C ASP A 375 -10.25 4.84 19.72
N ALA A 376 -9.97 4.86 18.41
CA ALA A 376 -11.02 4.82 17.38
C ALA A 376 -11.80 3.51 17.45
N THR A 377 -13.11 3.55 17.17
CA THR A 377 -13.90 2.32 17.06
C THR A 377 -13.35 1.38 15.99
N TRP A 378 -13.00 1.91 14.80
CA TRP A 378 -12.47 1.19 13.65
C TRP A 378 -11.05 1.65 13.32
N LYS A 379 -10.15 0.68 13.16
CA LYS A 379 -8.77 0.90 12.70
C LYS A 379 -8.69 0.47 11.24
N VAL A 380 -8.58 1.44 10.33
CA VAL A 380 -8.50 1.15 8.90
C VAL A 380 -7.07 1.26 8.42
N ILE A 381 -6.47 0.17 7.95
CA ILE A 381 -5.13 0.14 7.36
C ILE A 381 -5.27 0.34 5.85
N ALA A 382 -4.69 1.41 5.30
CA ALA A 382 -4.59 1.62 3.87
C ALA A 382 -3.22 1.16 3.38
N SER A 383 -3.17 -0.08 2.86
CA SER A 383 -1.95 -0.75 2.42
C SER A 383 -1.98 -0.95 0.90
N PRO A 384 -1.14 -0.24 0.09
CA PRO A 384 -1.12 -0.37 -1.37
C PRO A 384 -1.20 -1.82 -1.86
N ALA A 385 -0.32 -2.67 -1.32
CA ALA A 385 -0.35 -4.10 -1.52
C ALA A 385 -1.27 -4.80 -0.49
N PRO A 386 -2.16 -5.73 -0.90
CA PRO A 386 -3.02 -6.48 0.02
C PRO A 386 -2.24 -7.36 1.01
N LEU A 387 -2.81 -7.58 2.19
CA LEU A 387 -2.26 -8.41 3.26
C LEU A 387 -2.49 -9.90 2.97
N GLY A 388 -3.71 -10.26 2.58
CA GLY A 388 -4.17 -11.66 2.51
C GLY A 388 -4.00 -12.34 1.15
N GLN A 389 -3.42 -11.66 0.16
CA GLN A 389 -3.27 -12.18 -1.19
C GLN A 389 -1.80 -12.49 -1.52
N PRO A 390 -1.51 -13.60 -2.19
CA PRO A 390 -0.14 -14.00 -2.53
C PRO A 390 0.32 -13.45 -3.90
N SER A 391 0.78 -12.19 -4.00
CA SER A 391 1.41 -11.65 -5.23
C SER A 391 2.16 -10.33 -4.98
N ASP A 392 3.50 -10.32 -4.93
CA ASP A 392 4.32 -9.11 -4.62
C ASP A 392 3.84 -8.28 -3.40
N THR A 393 3.29 -8.99 -2.42
CA THR A 393 2.51 -8.45 -1.31
C THR A 393 3.04 -8.93 0.03
N TRP A 394 2.33 -8.65 1.13
CA TRP A 394 2.64 -9.16 2.46
C TRP A 394 2.73 -10.69 2.50
N ALA A 395 1.77 -11.40 1.94
CA ALA A 395 1.73 -12.86 1.96
C ALA A 395 2.68 -13.47 0.92
N THR A 396 3.30 -14.59 1.26
CA THR A 396 4.26 -15.28 0.36
C THR A 396 3.53 -15.98 -0.78
N PRO A 397 3.83 -15.65 -2.05
CA PRO A 397 3.36 -16.41 -3.20
C PRO A 397 4.22 -17.65 -3.45
N THR A 398 3.75 -18.49 -4.36
CA THR A 398 4.51 -19.63 -4.90
C THR A 398 5.89 -19.21 -5.45
N GLU A 399 6.03 -17.97 -5.89
CA GLU A 399 7.29 -17.38 -6.39
C GLU A 399 8.17 -16.73 -5.30
N ARG A 400 7.78 -16.82 -4.02
CA ARG A 400 8.54 -16.35 -2.84
C ARG A 400 8.83 -14.84 -2.78
N THR A 401 8.01 -14.04 -3.46
CA THR A 401 8.20 -12.58 -3.51
C THR A 401 7.68 -11.85 -2.26
N GLY A 402 6.81 -12.45 -1.46
CA GLY A 402 6.16 -11.80 -0.31
C GLY A 402 7.01 -11.63 0.95
N TYR A 403 6.42 -11.01 1.97
CA TYR A 403 7.07 -10.53 3.21
C TYR A 403 6.43 -11.15 4.47
N GLU A 404 6.18 -12.45 4.41
CA GLU A 404 5.35 -13.17 5.38
C GLU A 404 5.86 -13.09 6.81
N ALA A 405 7.17 -13.09 7.07
CA ALA A 405 7.67 -12.95 8.43
C ALA A 405 7.21 -11.64 9.08
N GLU A 406 7.13 -10.56 8.29
CA GLU A 406 6.65 -9.26 8.76
C GLU A 406 5.12 -9.21 8.89
N LEU A 407 4.40 -9.87 7.97
CA LEU A 407 2.96 -10.10 8.10
C LEU A 407 2.64 -10.88 9.38
N VAL A 408 3.42 -11.93 9.67
CA VAL A 408 3.27 -12.75 10.87
C VAL A 408 3.49 -11.92 12.12
N GLU A 409 4.52 -11.07 12.14
CA GLU A 409 4.76 -10.16 13.25
C GLU A 409 3.57 -9.21 13.48
N LEU A 410 3.04 -8.59 12.42
CA LEU A 410 1.93 -7.65 12.52
C LEU A 410 0.64 -8.31 13.02
N ILE A 411 0.25 -9.44 12.42
CA ILE A 411 -0.98 -10.15 12.79
C ILE A 411 -0.87 -10.73 14.20
N SER A 412 0.30 -11.27 14.57
CA SER A 412 0.53 -11.73 15.94
C SER A 412 0.40 -10.58 16.93
N TYR A 413 0.90 -9.39 16.60
CA TYR A 413 0.75 -8.20 17.45
C TYR A 413 -0.71 -7.76 17.59
N ILE A 414 -1.48 -7.72 16.50
CA ILE A 414 -2.92 -7.40 16.52
C ILE A 414 -3.67 -8.35 17.46
N ASN A 415 -3.38 -9.64 17.39
CA ASN A 415 -3.98 -10.64 18.26
C ASN A 415 -3.53 -10.48 19.72
N THR A 416 -2.22 -10.36 19.95
CA THR A 416 -1.60 -10.17 21.28
C THR A 416 -2.17 -8.98 22.04
N GLU A 417 -2.31 -7.85 21.37
CA GLU A 417 -2.78 -6.60 21.97
C GLU A 417 -4.30 -6.46 21.90
N GLU A 418 -5.00 -7.51 21.45
CA GLU A 418 -6.47 -7.57 21.33
C GLU A 418 -7.04 -6.36 20.55
N ILE A 419 -6.34 -5.97 19.48
CA ILE A 419 -6.73 -4.81 18.66
C ILE A 419 -7.97 -5.19 17.85
N ALA A 420 -9.13 -4.79 18.35
CA ALA A 420 -10.41 -5.04 17.69
C ALA A 420 -10.69 -4.12 16.50
N ASN A 421 -11.61 -4.57 15.63
CA ASN A 421 -12.22 -3.77 14.55
C ASN A 421 -11.20 -3.27 13.51
N VAL A 422 -10.27 -4.14 13.11
CA VAL A 422 -9.27 -3.86 12.08
C VAL A 422 -9.84 -4.16 10.70
N VAL A 423 -9.69 -3.20 9.78
CA VAL A 423 -10.06 -3.35 8.37
C VAL A 423 -8.89 -2.90 7.50
N SER A 424 -8.43 -3.73 6.58
CA SER A 424 -7.47 -3.37 5.53
C SER A 424 -8.21 -2.98 4.25
N VAL A 425 -7.78 -1.90 3.59
CA VAL A 425 -8.16 -1.57 2.22
C VAL A 425 -6.92 -1.59 1.31
N ALA A 426 -7.03 -2.21 0.14
CA ALA A 426 -5.92 -2.42 -0.79
C ALA A 426 -6.26 -2.20 -2.29
N GLY A 427 -5.22 -2.11 -3.13
CA GLY A 427 -5.25 -2.00 -4.60
C GLY A 427 -4.31 -3.03 -5.26
N ASP A 428 -3.50 -2.62 -6.24
CA ASP A 428 -2.38 -3.35 -6.91
C ASP A 428 -2.80 -4.54 -7.78
N VAL A 429 -3.68 -5.41 -7.29
CA VAL A 429 -3.95 -6.72 -7.92
C VAL A 429 -4.95 -6.67 -9.08
N HIS A 430 -5.56 -5.51 -9.35
CA HIS A 430 -6.52 -5.26 -10.43
C HIS A 430 -7.77 -6.16 -10.42
N TYR A 431 -8.30 -6.48 -9.25
CA TYR A 431 -9.64 -7.07 -9.10
C TYR A 431 -10.24 -6.70 -7.74
N SER A 432 -11.51 -7.05 -7.52
CA SER A 432 -12.16 -6.82 -6.23
C SER A 432 -12.26 -8.09 -5.40
N GLN A 433 -11.98 -7.95 -4.10
CA GLN A 433 -12.08 -9.03 -3.12
C GLN A 433 -12.55 -8.46 -1.78
N VAL A 434 -13.45 -9.15 -1.08
CA VAL A 434 -13.76 -8.85 0.33
C VAL A 434 -13.70 -10.14 1.13
N SER A 435 -12.88 -10.14 2.19
CA SER A 435 -12.59 -11.32 2.99
C SER A 435 -12.51 -10.98 4.48
N GLY A 436 -12.78 -11.97 5.34
CA GLY A 436 -12.43 -11.96 6.76
C GLY A 436 -11.31 -12.98 7.01
N PHE A 437 -10.44 -12.71 7.97
CA PHE A 437 -9.31 -13.57 8.31
C PHE A 437 -9.34 -13.91 9.79
N ASP A 438 -9.25 -15.20 10.09
CA ASP A 438 -9.29 -15.80 11.43
C ASP A 438 -7.99 -16.63 11.67
N PRO A 439 -6.80 -15.99 11.62
CA PRO A 439 -5.52 -16.69 11.77
C PRO A 439 -5.39 -17.57 13.01
N ASN A 440 -6.13 -17.30 14.09
CA ASN A 440 -6.08 -18.10 15.31
C ASN A 440 -7.10 -19.27 15.32
N ASP A 441 -8.00 -19.33 14.35
CA ASP A 441 -9.04 -20.34 14.15
C ASP A 441 -9.99 -20.48 15.36
N ASP A 442 -10.35 -19.34 15.98
CA ASP A 442 -11.26 -19.28 17.12
C ASP A 442 -12.74 -19.05 16.74
N GLY A 443 -12.98 -18.80 15.45
CA GLY A 443 -14.31 -18.55 14.88
C GLY A 443 -14.69 -17.07 14.77
N GLU A 444 -13.82 -16.15 15.21
CA GLU A 444 -13.96 -14.70 15.04
C GLU A 444 -12.87 -14.15 14.12
N PHE A 445 -13.17 -13.08 13.36
CA PHE A 445 -12.19 -12.50 12.44
C PHE A 445 -11.37 -11.41 13.14
N GLU A 446 -10.04 -11.57 13.22
CA GLU A 446 -9.12 -10.51 13.68
C GLU A 446 -9.18 -9.27 12.79
N PHE A 447 -9.32 -9.48 11.48
CA PHE A 447 -9.44 -8.39 10.53
C PHE A 447 -10.23 -8.76 9.28
N TYR A 448 -10.73 -7.72 8.62
CA TYR A 448 -11.34 -7.81 7.30
C TYR A 448 -10.43 -7.13 6.28
N GLU A 449 -10.39 -7.61 5.04
CA GLU A 449 -9.74 -6.92 3.93
C GLU A 449 -10.73 -6.66 2.80
N ALA A 450 -10.65 -5.47 2.21
CA ALA A 450 -11.36 -5.11 1.00
C ALA A 450 -10.40 -4.55 -0.04
N VAL A 451 -10.37 -5.23 -1.19
CA VAL A 451 -9.54 -4.85 -2.34
C VAL A 451 -10.44 -4.28 -3.43
N ALA A 452 -10.04 -3.15 -3.99
CA ALA A 452 -10.70 -2.53 -5.13
C ALA A 452 -9.69 -1.82 -6.03
N GLY A 453 -9.98 -1.85 -7.33
CA GLY A 453 -9.04 -1.58 -8.40
C GLY A 453 -9.21 -2.65 -9.48
N PRO A 454 -9.03 -2.33 -10.77
CA PRO A 454 -8.41 -1.11 -11.25
C PRO A 454 -9.45 -0.06 -11.69
N LEU A 455 -9.06 1.22 -11.70
CA LEU A 455 -9.80 2.28 -12.38
C LEU A 455 -9.52 2.36 -13.88
N GLY A 456 -8.37 1.87 -14.33
CA GLY A 456 -7.97 1.98 -15.74
C GLY A 456 -6.89 1.02 -16.21
N ALA A 457 -6.12 0.41 -15.31
CA ALA A 457 -5.20 -0.68 -15.64
C ALA A 457 -5.96 -1.96 -16.04
N TYR A 458 -5.30 -2.87 -16.76
CA TYR A 458 -5.96 -4.09 -17.24
C TYR A 458 -6.50 -4.94 -16.08
N PRO A 459 -7.83 -5.19 -16.01
CA PRO A 459 -8.39 -6.02 -14.95
C PRO A 459 -7.86 -7.45 -15.00
N SER A 460 -7.43 -7.94 -13.84
CA SER A 460 -6.90 -9.28 -13.62
C SER A 460 -7.99 -10.25 -13.18
N THR A 461 -7.60 -11.50 -12.93
CA THR A 461 -8.47 -12.54 -12.35
C THR A 461 -8.08 -12.78 -10.89
N PRO A 462 -9.05 -12.98 -9.98
CA PRO A 462 -8.74 -13.25 -8.58
C PRO A 462 -7.90 -14.52 -8.38
N GLU A 463 -7.03 -14.47 -7.39
CA GLU A 463 -6.18 -15.58 -6.97
C GLU A 463 -6.70 -16.23 -5.67
N GLU A 464 -6.14 -17.39 -5.32
CA GLU A 464 -6.45 -18.03 -4.04
C GLU A 464 -5.85 -17.21 -2.89
N LEU A 465 -6.63 -17.04 -1.82
CA LEU A 465 -6.18 -16.32 -0.62
C LEU A 465 -5.12 -17.12 0.12
N TYR A 466 -4.26 -16.40 0.86
CA TYR A 466 -3.20 -17.01 1.63
C TYR A 466 -3.77 -17.85 2.79
N SER A 467 -3.77 -19.18 2.62
CA SER A 467 -4.43 -20.11 3.53
C SER A 467 -3.96 -20.06 4.99
N PRO A 468 -2.70 -19.74 5.34
CA PRO A 468 -2.28 -19.64 6.73
C PRO A 468 -2.95 -18.53 7.55
N LEU A 469 -3.65 -17.59 6.91
CA LEU A 469 -4.49 -16.61 7.61
C LEU A 469 -5.94 -17.07 7.81
N ASN A 470 -6.25 -18.34 7.51
CA ASN A 470 -7.60 -18.93 7.61
C ASN A 470 -8.70 -18.03 6.99
N PRO A 471 -8.61 -17.73 5.69
CA PRO A 471 -9.46 -16.73 5.07
C PRO A 471 -10.89 -17.24 4.79
N THR A 472 -11.88 -16.40 5.05
CA THR A 472 -13.24 -16.53 4.50
C THR A 472 -13.47 -15.47 3.42
N ALA A 473 -13.54 -15.92 2.16
CA ALA A 473 -13.89 -15.05 1.03
C ALA A 473 -15.41 -14.78 0.98
N PHE A 474 -15.83 -13.53 1.14
CA PHE A 474 -17.23 -13.12 0.99
C PHE A 474 -17.58 -12.70 -0.44
N PHE A 475 -16.61 -12.11 -1.14
CA PHE A 475 -16.76 -11.65 -2.52
C PHE A 475 -15.43 -11.71 -3.25
N SER A 476 -15.46 -12.15 -4.51
CA SER A 476 -14.28 -12.24 -5.38
C SER A 476 -14.71 -12.08 -6.83
N LYS A 477 -14.19 -11.07 -7.52
CA LYS A 477 -14.52 -10.82 -8.93
C LYS A 477 -13.41 -10.00 -9.60
N GLY A 478 -12.98 -10.43 -10.78
CA GLY A 478 -12.08 -9.67 -11.66
C GLY A 478 -12.65 -9.47 -13.06
N GLY A 479 -11.85 -8.97 -13.99
CA GLY A 479 -12.27 -8.73 -15.38
C GLY A 479 -13.16 -7.50 -15.60
N TYR A 480 -13.16 -6.53 -14.67
CA TYR A 480 -13.94 -5.28 -14.76
C TYR A 480 -13.28 -4.15 -13.98
N PHE A 481 -13.52 -2.90 -14.40
CA PHE A 481 -13.11 -1.71 -13.65
C PHE A 481 -14.04 -1.47 -12.47
N ASN A 482 -13.48 -1.09 -11.33
CA ASN A 482 -14.22 -1.03 -10.08
C ASN A 482 -13.62 -0.03 -9.09
N PHE A 483 -14.39 0.28 -8.06
CA PHE A 483 -13.96 1.03 -6.90
C PHE A 483 -14.74 0.56 -5.66
N GLY A 484 -14.23 0.90 -4.48
CA GLY A 484 -14.86 0.57 -3.21
C GLY A 484 -15.35 1.80 -2.44
N THR A 485 -16.23 1.58 -1.46
CA THR A 485 -16.56 2.56 -0.42
C THR A 485 -16.55 1.93 0.97
N VAL A 486 -16.01 2.64 1.95
CA VAL A 486 -16.14 2.29 3.38
C VAL A 486 -16.98 3.36 4.03
N SER A 487 -18.02 2.96 4.76
CA SER A 487 -18.89 3.86 5.51
C SER A 487 -18.99 3.43 6.97
N VAL A 488 -18.72 4.34 7.89
CA VAL A 488 -18.97 4.17 9.33
C VAL A 488 -20.16 5.03 9.71
N ASP A 489 -21.11 4.45 10.43
CA ASP A 489 -22.31 5.17 10.87
C ASP A 489 -22.02 6.20 11.98
N GLU A 490 -23.01 7.03 12.28
CA GLU A 490 -22.87 8.12 13.25
C GLU A 490 -22.47 7.64 14.65
N SER A 491 -22.84 6.42 15.05
CA SER A 491 -22.49 5.87 16.37
C SER A 491 -21.19 5.04 16.38
N GLY A 492 -20.63 4.75 15.21
CA GLY A 492 -19.51 3.83 15.05
C GLY A 492 -19.84 2.35 15.22
N ASP A 493 -21.10 1.99 15.49
CA ASP A 493 -21.51 0.61 15.76
C ASP A 493 -21.35 -0.28 14.53
N THR A 494 -21.38 0.31 13.33
CA THR A 494 -21.24 -0.45 12.08
C THR A 494 -20.29 0.20 11.08
N LEU A 495 -19.54 -0.65 10.40
CA LEU A 495 -18.77 -0.31 9.20
C LEU A 495 -19.33 -1.11 8.02
N THR A 496 -19.59 -0.43 6.90
CA THR A 496 -20.09 -1.03 5.66
C THR A 496 -19.08 -0.88 4.54
N ILE A 497 -18.69 -2.00 3.95
CA ILE A 497 -17.85 -2.11 2.77
C ILE A 497 -18.76 -2.30 1.56
N GLY A 498 -18.64 -1.45 0.55
CA GLY A 498 -19.33 -1.58 -0.73
C GLY A 498 -18.32 -1.69 -1.88
N ILE A 499 -18.62 -2.52 -2.88
CA ILE A 499 -17.87 -2.65 -4.13
C ILE A 499 -18.80 -2.32 -5.29
N TYR A 500 -18.34 -1.47 -6.20
CA TYR A 500 -19.09 -1.00 -7.35
C TYR A 500 -18.27 -1.14 -8.62
N ASP A 501 -18.93 -1.35 -9.75
CA ASP A 501 -18.27 -1.20 -11.05
C ASP A 501 -18.10 0.29 -11.43
N GLU A 502 -17.40 0.57 -12.53
CA GLU A 502 -17.16 1.93 -13.01
C GLU A 502 -18.43 2.75 -13.29
N SER A 503 -19.55 2.09 -13.61
CA SER A 503 -20.86 2.73 -13.82
C SER A 503 -21.57 3.05 -12.50
N GLY A 504 -21.05 2.56 -11.38
CA GLY A 504 -21.60 2.76 -10.04
C GLY A 504 -22.65 1.74 -9.64
N ASP A 505 -22.81 0.65 -10.39
CA ASP A 505 -23.70 -0.44 -10.00
C ASP A 505 -23.05 -1.26 -8.88
N GLU A 506 -23.81 -1.49 -7.81
CA GLU A 506 -23.37 -2.28 -6.66
C GLU A 506 -23.13 -3.73 -7.07
N GLN A 507 -21.90 -4.20 -6.84
CA GLN A 507 -21.50 -5.59 -7.06
C GLN A 507 -21.60 -6.39 -5.76
N PHE A 508 -21.29 -5.75 -4.64
CA PHE A 508 -21.26 -6.38 -3.32
C PHE A 508 -21.37 -5.36 -2.19
N THR A 509 -21.95 -5.78 -1.07
CA THR A 509 -21.95 -4.99 0.17
C THR A 509 -21.82 -5.91 1.39
N LYS A 510 -21.05 -5.49 2.39
CA LYS A 510 -20.87 -6.18 3.68
C LYS A 510 -20.91 -5.16 4.81
N THR A 511 -21.87 -5.30 5.70
CA THR A 511 -21.89 -4.58 6.98
C THR A 511 -21.29 -5.46 8.07
N ILE A 512 -20.38 -4.87 8.85
CA ILE A 512 -19.69 -5.45 9.99
C ILE A 512 -20.14 -4.66 11.22
N LYS A 513 -20.44 -5.38 12.30
CA LYS A 513 -20.74 -4.76 13.59
C LYS A 513 -19.45 -4.66 14.38
N ALA A 514 -19.25 -3.55 15.07
CA ALA A 514 -18.12 -3.41 15.97
C ALA A 514 -18.21 -4.47 17.08
N THR A 515 -17.12 -5.21 17.26
CA THR A 515 -16.97 -6.12 18.39
C THR A 515 -16.50 -5.30 19.59
N PRO A 516 -17.09 -5.46 20.79
CA PRO A 516 -16.45 -4.97 22.01
C PRO A 516 -15.07 -5.62 22.14
N ALA A 517 -14.08 -4.91 22.66
CA ALA A 517 -12.81 -5.55 23.04
C ALA A 517 -13.10 -6.79 23.90
N SER A 518 -12.57 -7.95 23.52
CA SER A 518 -12.81 -9.22 24.21
C SER A 518 -12.14 -9.22 25.59
N ASP A 519 -12.72 -9.96 26.54
CA ASP A 519 -12.00 -10.35 27.76
C ASP A 519 -11.18 -11.60 27.37
N GLY A 520 -9.89 -11.43 27.03
CA GLY A 520 -8.95 -12.45 26.53
C GLY A 520 -8.96 -13.83 27.20
N ASP A 521 -9.93 -14.68 26.85
CA ASP A 521 -10.01 -16.04 27.36
C ASP A 521 -9.01 -16.91 26.58
N VAL A 522 -7.83 -17.10 27.16
CA VAL A 522 -6.81 -18.00 26.60
C VAL A 522 -7.36 -19.43 26.60
N PRO A 523 -7.33 -20.16 25.47
CA PRO A 523 -7.83 -21.53 25.42
C PRO A 523 -7.03 -22.46 26.35
N GLU A 524 -7.69 -23.49 26.91
CA GLU A 524 -7.01 -24.51 27.73
C GLU A 524 -6.01 -25.36 26.92
N ARG A 525 -6.23 -25.46 25.62
CA ARG A 525 -5.48 -26.29 24.69
C ARG A 525 -5.51 -25.66 23.29
N ILE A 526 -4.37 -25.65 22.61
CA ILE A 526 -4.24 -25.29 21.19
C ILE A 526 -3.71 -26.52 20.48
N GLU A 527 -4.31 -26.92 19.36
CA GLU A 527 -3.91 -28.13 18.66
C GLU A 527 -3.92 -28.03 17.15
N SER A 528 -3.09 -28.87 16.53
CA SER A 528 -3.16 -29.26 15.14
C SER A 528 -3.18 -30.77 15.00
N THR A 529 -4.26 -31.26 14.40
CA THR A 529 -4.53 -32.69 14.19
C THR A 529 -4.18 -33.14 12.78
N PHE A 530 -4.17 -32.19 11.83
CA PHE A 530 -3.97 -32.43 10.42
C PHE A 530 -4.97 -33.43 9.84
N ASP A 531 -6.18 -33.54 10.40
CA ASP A 531 -7.18 -34.50 9.90
C ASP A 531 -7.72 -34.08 8.53
N ASP A 532 -7.87 -32.78 8.28
CA ASP A 532 -8.52 -32.23 7.08
C ASP A 532 -7.56 -31.53 6.11
N ASP A 533 -6.53 -30.86 6.60
CA ASP A 533 -5.50 -30.16 5.79
C ASP A 533 -4.18 -29.94 6.57
N ALA A 534 -3.33 -29.03 6.08
CA ALA A 534 -2.08 -28.67 6.74
C ALA A 534 -2.22 -27.67 7.91
N GLU A 535 -3.43 -27.18 8.17
CA GLU A 535 -3.79 -26.26 9.24
C GLU A 535 -2.89 -25.01 9.36
N GLY A 536 -2.42 -24.49 8.22
CA GLY A 536 -1.55 -23.32 8.16
C GLY A 536 -0.09 -23.55 8.56
N TRP A 537 0.33 -24.78 8.87
CA TRP A 537 1.73 -25.12 9.12
C TRP A 537 2.58 -24.95 7.87
N LEU A 538 3.83 -24.56 8.06
CA LEU A 538 4.80 -24.30 6.99
C LEU A 538 6.10 -25.07 7.22
N ILE A 539 6.90 -25.21 6.17
CA ILE A 539 8.26 -25.73 6.20
C ILE A 539 9.22 -24.54 6.16
N ALA A 540 9.93 -24.28 7.25
CA ALA A 540 10.93 -23.23 7.37
C ALA A 540 12.35 -23.77 7.13
N GLN A 541 13.02 -23.20 6.13
CA GLN A 541 14.44 -23.47 5.86
C GLN A 541 15.13 -22.21 5.33
N ASN A 542 16.31 -21.88 5.87
CA ASN A 542 17.14 -20.76 5.40
C ASN A 542 16.43 -19.38 5.32
N GLY A 543 15.35 -19.17 6.09
CA GLY A 543 14.59 -17.92 6.08
C GLY A 543 13.50 -17.84 5.01
N SER A 544 13.24 -18.94 4.30
CA SER A 544 12.06 -19.13 3.45
C SER A 544 11.08 -20.10 4.12
N SER A 545 9.80 -19.96 3.80
CA SER A 545 8.71 -20.87 4.15
C SER A 545 8.13 -21.49 2.87
N ASN A 546 7.69 -22.75 2.95
CA ASN A 546 6.88 -23.43 1.93
C ASN A 546 5.70 -24.14 2.61
N THR A 547 4.63 -24.44 1.87
CA THR A 547 3.58 -25.32 2.36
C THR A 547 4.08 -26.78 2.40
N PRO A 548 3.86 -27.53 3.49
CA PRO A 548 4.14 -28.96 3.53
C PRO A 548 3.18 -29.74 2.64
N GLU A 549 3.54 -30.97 2.31
CA GLU A 549 2.61 -31.90 1.68
C GLU A 549 1.64 -32.46 2.74
N TYR A 550 0.34 -32.34 2.48
CA TYR A 550 -0.72 -32.89 3.33
C TYR A 550 -1.11 -34.30 2.89
N TYR A 551 -1.29 -35.19 3.85
CA TYR A 551 -1.68 -36.58 3.67
C TYR A 551 -2.91 -36.89 4.53
N SER A 552 -4.03 -37.27 3.89
CA SER A 552 -5.29 -37.54 4.60
C SER A 552 -5.37 -38.89 5.34
N GLU A 553 -4.36 -39.74 5.19
CA GLU A 553 -4.28 -41.09 5.77
C GLU A 553 -2.92 -41.28 6.46
N ASP A 554 -2.69 -42.41 7.12
CA ASP A 554 -1.39 -42.78 7.74
C ASP A 554 -0.90 -41.91 8.93
N GLY A 555 -1.78 -41.06 9.51
CA GLY A 555 -1.57 -40.35 10.77
C GLY A 555 -1.73 -41.21 12.04
N ASN A 556 -1.71 -40.57 13.19
CA ASN A 556 -1.92 -41.15 14.52
C ASN A 556 -3.17 -40.55 15.20
N PRO A 557 -4.40 -40.75 14.66
CA PRO A 557 -4.79 -41.92 13.85
C PRO A 557 -5.08 -41.66 12.35
N SER A 558 -5.18 -40.41 11.94
CA SER A 558 -5.47 -39.98 10.56
C SER A 558 -4.87 -38.61 10.33
N GLY A 559 -4.58 -38.28 9.06
CA GLY A 559 -4.00 -36.98 8.77
C GLY A 559 -2.52 -36.85 9.15
N HIS A 560 -1.73 -36.16 8.34
CA HIS A 560 -0.44 -35.63 8.76
C HIS A 560 0.09 -34.69 7.68
N ILE A 561 1.10 -33.92 8.04
CA ILE A 561 1.92 -33.19 7.08
C ILE A 561 3.30 -33.82 6.98
N GLY A 562 3.95 -33.62 5.84
CA GLY A 562 5.32 -34.06 5.65
C GLY A 562 6.02 -33.28 4.55
N ASP A 563 7.31 -33.51 4.42
CA ASP A 563 8.07 -33.04 3.28
C ASP A 563 9.11 -34.08 2.86
N SER A 564 9.42 -34.10 1.57
CA SER A 564 10.43 -34.95 0.96
C SER A 564 11.50 -34.06 0.33
N GLU A 565 12.59 -33.79 1.04
CA GLU A 565 13.67 -33.00 0.45
C GLU A 565 15.07 -33.58 0.67
N ASP A 566 15.80 -33.73 -0.45
CA ASP A 566 17.26 -33.88 -0.51
C ASP A 566 17.87 -32.54 -0.92
N LYS A 567 18.10 -31.68 0.07
CA LYS A 567 18.68 -30.34 -0.15
C LYS A 567 19.91 -30.06 0.69
N GLY A 568 20.84 -31.01 0.71
CA GLY A 568 22.26 -30.68 0.86
C GLY A 568 22.70 -30.12 2.22
N GLY A 569 22.21 -30.71 3.32
CA GLY A 569 22.86 -30.62 4.63
C GLY A 569 22.51 -29.39 5.49
N VAL A 570 21.32 -28.80 5.32
CA VAL A 570 20.80 -27.74 6.20
C VAL A 570 19.53 -28.22 6.89
N THR A 571 19.50 -28.19 8.23
CA THR A 571 18.32 -28.53 9.05
C THR A 571 17.14 -27.64 8.69
N TRP A 572 15.98 -28.25 8.42
CA TRP A 572 14.70 -27.56 8.22
C TRP A 572 13.72 -27.88 9.36
N TYR A 573 12.67 -27.06 9.48
CA TYR A 573 11.70 -27.10 10.57
C TYR A 573 10.27 -27.01 10.04
N TYR A 574 9.34 -27.67 10.69
CA TYR A 574 7.93 -27.28 10.67
C TYR A 574 7.76 -25.99 11.49
N GLN A 575 7.10 -25.00 10.92
CA GLN A 575 6.80 -23.71 11.52
C GLN A 575 5.31 -23.67 11.87
N ALA A 576 5.03 -23.39 13.14
CA ALA A 576 3.67 -23.34 13.65
C ALA A 576 2.90 -22.13 13.07
N PRO A 577 1.59 -22.29 12.79
CA PRO A 577 0.69 -21.23 12.37
C PRO A 577 0.37 -20.26 13.52
N PHE A 578 -0.28 -19.16 13.17
CA PHE A 578 -0.67 -18.08 14.08
C PHE A 578 -1.39 -18.51 15.34
N LYS A 579 -2.26 -19.54 15.28
CA LYS A 579 -2.95 -20.06 16.47
C LYS A 579 -2.01 -20.49 17.60
N PHE A 580 -0.75 -20.84 17.32
CA PHE A 580 0.24 -21.14 18.36
C PHE A 580 1.12 -19.95 18.78
N LEU A 581 1.07 -18.82 18.07
CA LEU A 581 1.91 -17.64 18.28
C LEU A 581 1.18 -16.56 19.11
N GLY A 582 1.89 -15.50 19.52
CA GLY A 582 1.36 -14.45 20.39
C GLY A 582 1.56 -14.75 21.88
N PRO A 583 0.71 -14.26 22.81
CA PRO A 583 0.94 -14.38 24.24
C PRO A 583 0.53 -15.78 24.69
N ARG A 584 1.51 -16.55 25.13
CA ARG A 584 1.40 -17.94 25.58
C ARG A 584 2.00 -18.13 26.97
N ASP A 585 2.19 -17.07 27.76
CA ASP A 585 2.70 -17.16 29.14
C ASP A 585 1.80 -18.02 30.05
N ALA A 586 0.50 -18.05 29.77
CA ALA A 586 -0.45 -18.94 30.45
C ALA A 586 -0.15 -20.44 30.24
N PHE A 587 0.64 -20.80 29.22
CA PHE A 587 1.08 -22.17 28.96
C PHE A 587 2.41 -22.52 29.67
N TYR A 588 3.06 -21.57 30.35
CA TYR A 588 4.21 -21.88 31.19
C TYR A 588 3.82 -22.87 32.29
N GLY A 589 4.63 -23.92 32.49
CA GLY A 589 4.33 -25.05 33.38
C GLY A 589 3.50 -26.16 32.71
N GLY A 590 2.90 -25.87 31.56
CA GLY A 590 2.16 -26.81 30.73
C GLY A 590 3.05 -27.72 29.88
N THR A 591 2.46 -28.34 28.86
CA THR A 591 3.13 -29.29 27.97
C THR A 591 2.97 -28.93 26.49
N LEU A 592 4.02 -29.23 25.72
CA LEU A 592 3.98 -29.32 24.28
C LEU A 592 4.19 -30.79 23.89
N ALA A 593 3.23 -31.36 23.15
CA ALA A 593 3.30 -32.71 22.62
C ALA A 593 3.14 -32.72 21.10
N PHE A 594 3.76 -33.68 20.42
CA PHE A 594 3.63 -33.90 18.98
C PHE A 594 4.16 -35.28 18.58
N ASP A 595 3.75 -35.77 17.41
CA ASP A 595 4.22 -37.03 16.84
C ASP A 595 5.11 -36.77 15.63
N LEU A 596 6.26 -37.44 15.57
CA LEU A 596 7.12 -37.41 14.39
C LEU A 596 7.36 -38.83 13.86
N ARG A 597 7.56 -38.91 12.54
CA ARG A 597 8.00 -40.11 11.84
C ARG A 597 8.98 -39.73 10.75
N GLN A 598 9.96 -40.59 10.50
CA GLN A 598 10.84 -40.49 9.32
C GLN A 598 10.77 -41.78 8.50
N GLU A 599 11.26 -41.77 7.26
CA GLU A 599 11.24 -42.97 6.41
C GLU A 599 12.42 -43.90 6.71
N GLU A 600 13.59 -43.35 7.06
CA GLU A 600 14.81 -44.10 7.31
C GLU A 600 15.53 -43.64 8.59
N THR A 601 16.12 -44.56 9.35
CA THR A 601 16.84 -44.24 10.61
C THR A 601 18.36 -44.39 10.50
N ASP A 602 18.90 -44.68 9.32
CA ASP A 602 20.35 -44.72 9.14
C ASP A 602 20.92 -43.30 9.05
N GLN A 603 22.15 -43.08 9.53
CA GLN A 603 22.80 -41.76 9.45
C GLN A 603 22.03 -40.60 10.12
N GLN A 604 21.28 -40.91 11.16
CA GLN A 604 20.65 -39.88 12.00
C GLN A 604 21.68 -38.95 12.65
N PHE A 605 21.31 -37.68 12.82
CA PHE A 605 22.16 -36.66 13.45
C PHE A 605 21.38 -35.80 14.45
N ASP A 606 22.09 -35.29 15.45
CA ASP A 606 21.57 -34.29 16.39
C ASP A 606 21.79 -32.89 15.81
N ALA A 607 20.86 -31.96 16.05
CA ALA A 607 20.99 -30.59 15.60
C ALA A 607 22.23 -29.95 16.24
N ALA A 608 23.00 -29.18 15.46
CA ALA A 608 24.19 -28.52 16.00
C ALA A 608 23.80 -27.21 16.72
N LEU A 609 23.93 -27.18 18.05
CA LEU A 609 23.91 -25.92 18.81
C LEU A 609 25.08 -25.02 18.36
N PRO A 610 24.90 -23.70 18.21
CA PRO A 610 23.71 -22.88 18.54
C PRO A 610 22.78 -22.62 17.34
N VAL A 611 22.89 -23.39 16.25
CA VAL A 611 22.19 -23.13 14.98
C VAL A 611 20.74 -23.66 14.99
N GLY A 612 20.39 -24.47 15.99
CA GLY A 612 19.01 -24.87 16.32
C GLY A 612 18.92 -26.08 17.27
N GLY A 613 17.73 -26.32 17.82
CA GLY A 613 17.37 -27.50 18.62
C GLY A 613 16.28 -28.32 17.93
N ASP A 614 15.67 -29.28 18.63
CA ASP A 614 14.50 -30.00 18.12
C ASP A 614 13.22 -29.15 18.19
N ILE A 615 13.17 -28.23 19.15
CA ILE A 615 12.10 -27.22 19.27
C ILE A 615 12.77 -25.85 19.40
N VAL A 616 12.24 -24.85 18.69
CA VAL A 616 12.72 -23.46 18.75
C VAL A 616 11.55 -22.54 19.04
N LEU A 617 11.69 -21.75 20.11
CA LEU A 617 10.76 -20.70 20.50
C LEU A 617 11.49 -19.36 20.47
N SER A 618 10.97 -18.36 19.78
CA SER A 618 11.52 -16.99 19.82
C SER A 618 10.45 -15.97 20.18
N GLY A 619 10.84 -14.98 20.96
CA GLY A 619 9.95 -13.95 21.48
C GLY A 619 10.71 -12.94 22.33
N SER A 620 10.23 -11.70 22.47
CA SER A 620 10.92 -10.66 23.24
C SER A 620 12.41 -10.47 22.86
N GLY A 621 12.77 -10.71 21.59
CA GLY A 621 14.15 -10.61 21.09
C GLY A 621 15.11 -11.71 21.58
N MET A 622 14.59 -12.80 22.14
CA MET A 622 15.35 -13.96 22.62
C MET A 622 14.91 -15.23 21.90
N THR A 623 15.80 -16.22 21.84
CA THR A 623 15.50 -17.56 21.33
C THR A 623 15.84 -18.65 22.34
N LEU A 624 14.85 -19.47 22.65
CA LEU A 624 14.97 -20.67 23.46
C LEU A 624 14.88 -21.91 22.57
N VAL A 625 15.74 -22.88 22.83
CA VAL A 625 15.74 -24.15 22.11
C VAL A 625 15.65 -25.32 23.09
N TYR A 626 14.92 -26.36 22.70
CA TYR A 626 14.91 -27.65 23.39
C TYR A 626 15.60 -28.70 22.52
N GLU A 627 16.37 -29.59 23.14
CA GLU A 627 17.04 -30.70 22.47
C GLU A 627 16.71 -31.99 23.21
N PHE A 628 16.07 -32.95 22.53
CA PHE A 628 15.84 -34.26 23.13
C PHE A 628 17.16 -35.02 23.23
N ARG A 629 17.44 -35.62 24.39
CA ARG A 629 18.69 -36.35 24.65
C ARG A 629 18.46 -37.78 25.08
N GLY A 630 19.33 -38.69 24.62
CA GLY A 630 19.32 -40.11 24.99
C GLY A 630 18.63 -41.02 23.96
N ASP A 631 18.19 -42.19 24.42
CA ASP A 631 17.76 -43.30 23.56
C ASP A 631 16.46 -43.03 22.76
N ASN A 632 15.69 -41.99 23.11
CA ASN A 632 14.46 -41.55 22.43
C ASN A 632 14.57 -40.11 21.90
N SER A 633 15.78 -39.68 21.50
CA SER A 633 16.03 -38.31 21.03
C SER A 633 15.58 -38.02 19.60
N LYS A 634 15.15 -39.04 18.86
CA LYS A 634 14.93 -38.94 17.41
C LYS A 634 13.73 -39.78 16.99
N PRO A 635 13.01 -39.38 15.94
CA PRO A 635 11.90 -40.16 15.42
C PRO A 635 12.38 -41.51 14.87
N GLU A 636 11.48 -42.49 14.88
CA GLU A 636 11.66 -43.80 14.26
C GLU A 636 10.89 -43.93 12.93
N THR A 637 10.93 -45.11 12.33
CA THR A 637 10.14 -45.41 11.11
C THR A 637 8.65 -45.57 11.38
N ASP A 638 8.28 -45.83 12.63
CA ASP A 638 6.91 -45.75 13.15
C ASP A 638 6.71 -44.40 13.88
N TRP A 639 5.47 -43.96 14.03
CA TRP A 639 5.14 -42.72 14.77
C TRP A 639 5.73 -42.73 16.18
N THR A 640 6.49 -41.68 16.49
CA THR A 640 7.18 -41.48 17.76
C THR A 640 6.62 -40.24 18.43
N SER A 641 6.04 -40.40 19.61
CA SER A 641 5.47 -39.29 20.38
C SER A 641 6.54 -38.60 21.22
N PHE A 642 6.57 -37.28 21.12
CA PHE A 642 7.40 -36.38 21.90
C PHE A 642 6.52 -35.54 22.82
N GLU A 643 7.00 -35.32 24.04
CA GLU A 643 6.36 -34.44 25.03
C GLU A 643 7.46 -33.70 25.79
N VAL A 644 7.29 -32.39 25.95
CA VAL A 644 8.21 -31.50 26.68
C VAL A 644 7.43 -30.58 27.61
N SER A 645 8.00 -30.28 28.78
CA SER A 645 7.44 -29.25 29.67
C SER A 645 7.85 -27.86 29.20
N LEU A 646 6.90 -26.92 29.19
CA LEU A 646 7.18 -25.51 28.94
C LEU A 646 7.59 -24.80 30.23
N SER A 647 8.70 -25.22 30.81
CA SER A 647 9.23 -24.66 32.04
C SER A 647 10.76 -24.62 32.05
N ALA A 648 11.30 -23.76 32.91
CA ALA A 648 12.74 -23.65 33.12
C ALA A 648 13.33 -24.80 33.96
N ASP A 649 12.48 -25.70 34.46
CA ASP A 649 12.91 -26.91 35.17
C ASP A 649 13.36 -28.03 34.22
N ASP A 650 13.17 -27.85 32.90
CA ASP A 650 13.59 -28.76 31.84
C ASP A 650 14.82 -28.19 31.07
N ASP A 651 15.42 -28.99 30.18
CA ASP A 651 16.68 -28.69 29.48
C ASP A 651 16.55 -27.62 28.35
N TRP A 652 15.75 -26.57 28.54
CA TRP A 652 15.64 -25.45 27.61
C TRP A 652 16.90 -24.57 27.66
N ILE A 653 17.44 -24.24 26.48
CA ILE A 653 18.70 -23.50 26.32
C ILE A 653 18.39 -22.14 25.72
N ASN A 654 18.82 -21.06 26.38
CA ASN A 654 18.84 -19.73 25.79
C ASN A 654 20.10 -19.57 24.92
N ILE A 655 19.94 -19.59 23.60
CA ILE A 655 21.08 -19.53 22.66
C ILE A 655 21.71 -18.14 22.56
N ASP A 656 21.02 -17.10 23.02
CA ASP A 656 21.51 -15.73 23.05
C ASP A 656 22.30 -15.41 24.32
N SER A 657 22.23 -16.29 25.33
CA SER A 657 22.91 -16.12 26.62
C SER A 657 24.27 -16.84 26.70
N GLN A 658 25.10 -16.46 27.69
CA GLN A 658 26.31 -17.21 28.04
C GLN A 658 26.03 -18.33 29.07
N ASP A 659 24.77 -18.52 29.47
CA ASP A 659 24.31 -19.55 30.41
C ASP A 659 23.75 -20.76 29.62
N PRO A 660 24.08 -22.01 29.99
CA PRO A 660 23.56 -23.18 29.29
C PRO A 660 22.04 -23.39 29.39
N PHE A 661 21.32 -22.77 30.32
CA PHE A 661 19.88 -23.01 30.51
C PHE A 661 19.07 -21.71 30.62
N ALA A 662 17.86 -21.73 30.08
CA ALA A 662 16.92 -20.62 30.17
C ALA A 662 16.38 -20.49 31.60
N THR A 663 16.31 -19.27 32.11
CA THR A 663 15.63 -18.98 33.38
C THR A 663 14.11 -18.89 33.19
N GLU A 664 13.34 -19.00 34.28
CA GLU A 664 11.89 -18.80 34.23
C GLU A 664 11.51 -17.43 33.64
N ASP A 665 12.19 -16.36 34.06
CA ASP A 665 11.93 -15.01 33.56
C ASP A 665 12.18 -14.90 32.05
N GLU A 666 13.25 -15.51 31.52
CA GLU A 666 13.54 -15.53 30.09
C GLU A 666 12.50 -16.36 29.32
N PHE A 667 12.09 -17.51 29.85
CA PHE A 667 11.07 -18.36 29.22
C PHE A 667 9.72 -17.66 29.17
N ARG A 668 9.27 -17.12 30.29
CA ARG A 668 8.03 -16.35 30.36
C ARG A 668 8.07 -15.13 29.45
N ALA A 669 9.21 -14.46 29.33
CA ALA A 669 9.37 -13.35 28.38
C ALA A 669 9.23 -13.81 26.91
N VAL A 670 9.83 -14.94 26.54
CA VAL A 670 9.63 -15.53 25.19
C VAL A 670 8.16 -15.91 24.98
N LEU A 671 7.51 -16.57 25.94
CA LEU A 671 6.11 -16.96 25.81
C LEU A 671 5.15 -15.76 25.82
N SER A 672 5.46 -14.66 26.51
CA SER A 672 4.61 -13.47 26.54
C SER A 672 4.47 -12.77 25.19
N ASP A 673 5.38 -13.04 24.25
CA ASP A 673 5.42 -12.49 22.89
C ASP A 673 6.01 -13.54 21.94
N LEU A 674 5.36 -14.70 21.82
CA LEU A 674 5.88 -15.81 21.04
C LEU A 674 5.72 -15.52 19.54
N THR A 675 6.80 -15.11 18.89
CA THR A 675 6.83 -14.74 17.46
C THR A 675 7.29 -15.87 16.55
N GLN A 676 7.92 -16.90 17.12
CA GLN A 676 8.33 -18.09 16.39
C GLN A 676 8.14 -19.34 17.24
N PHE A 677 7.53 -20.36 16.66
CA PHE A 677 7.51 -21.72 17.19
C PHE A 677 7.79 -22.69 16.04
N ARG A 678 8.88 -23.46 16.18
CA ARG A 678 9.31 -24.45 15.21
C ARG A 678 9.57 -25.81 15.84
N ILE A 679 9.22 -26.87 15.11
CA ILE A 679 9.55 -28.26 15.41
C ILE A 679 10.47 -28.76 14.29
N ARG A 680 11.59 -29.37 14.64
CA ARG A 680 12.57 -29.85 13.66
C ARG A 680 11.97 -30.93 12.76
N GLY A 681 12.24 -30.83 11.46
CA GLY A 681 11.84 -31.83 10.48
C GLY A 681 12.99 -32.74 10.04
N GLU A 682 14.23 -32.25 10.06
CA GLU A 682 15.37 -32.97 9.46
C GLU A 682 16.22 -33.72 10.49
N TYR A 683 16.11 -35.06 10.55
CA TYR A 683 16.84 -35.91 11.50
C TYR A 683 17.93 -36.78 10.87
N ARG A 684 18.04 -36.81 9.55
CA ARG A 684 18.91 -37.73 8.83
C ARG A 684 19.74 -37.06 7.75
N THR A 685 20.99 -37.48 7.55
CA THR A 685 21.76 -36.98 6.41
C THR A 685 21.42 -37.75 5.13
N GLY A 686 20.89 -37.06 4.12
CA GLY A 686 20.57 -37.63 2.80
C GLY A 686 19.08 -37.58 2.48
N LEU A 687 18.64 -38.28 1.42
CA LEU A 687 17.24 -38.40 1.02
C LEU A 687 16.40 -39.04 2.12
N ASP A 688 15.50 -38.29 2.75
CA ASP A 688 14.54 -38.81 3.74
C ASP A 688 13.20 -38.08 3.61
N GLN A 689 12.14 -38.69 4.14
CA GLN A 689 10.85 -38.04 4.34
C GLN A 689 10.60 -37.92 5.83
N SER A 690 10.28 -36.72 6.29
CA SER A 690 9.84 -36.48 7.66
C SER A 690 8.35 -36.15 7.66
N ARG A 691 7.67 -36.52 8.74
CA ARG A 691 6.22 -36.34 8.93
C ARG A 691 5.94 -35.84 10.35
N LEU A 692 5.02 -34.90 10.47
CA LEU A 692 4.56 -34.30 11.72
C LEU A 692 3.05 -34.50 11.86
N ASP A 693 2.64 -34.84 13.07
CA ASP A 693 1.24 -35.03 13.45
C ASP A 693 0.97 -34.59 14.90
N ASN A 694 -0.30 -34.36 15.25
CA ASN A 694 -0.82 -34.12 16.62
C ASN A 694 -0.04 -33.08 17.45
N VAL A 695 0.21 -31.89 16.92
CA VAL A 695 0.87 -30.84 17.72
C VAL A 695 -0.11 -30.26 18.72
N VAL A 696 0.17 -30.39 20.01
CA VAL A 696 -0.73 -29.97 21.09
C VAL A 696 0.02 -29.15 22.12
N LEU A 697 -0.44 -27.93 22.37
CA LEU A 697 -0.04 -27.06 23.46
C LEU A 697 -1.12 -27.10 24.55
N THR A 698 -0.78 -27.49 25.77
CA THR A 698 -1.75 -27.58 26.90
C THR A 698 -1.26 -26.77 28.09
N ARG A 699 -2.13 -25.97 28.70
CA ARG A 699 -1.83 -25.25 29.95
C ARG A 699 -2.08 -26.12 31.19
N GLU A 700 -1.44 -25.80 32.30
CA GLU A 700 -1.58 -26.52 33.59
C GLU A 700 -2.95 -26.31 34.28
#